data_AF-A0A8T3DXT0-F1
#
_entry.id   AF-A0A8T3DXT0-F1
#
_cell.length_a   1.000
_cell.length_b   1.000
_cell.length_c   1.000
_cell.angle_alpha   90.00
_cell.angle_beta   90.00
_cell.angle_gamma   90.00
#
_symmetry.space_group_name_H-M   'P 1'
#
loop_
_entity.id
_entity.type
_entity.pdbx_description
1 polymer ?
#
loop_
_entity_poly.entity_id
_entity_poly.type
_entity_poly.pdbx_seq_one_letter_code
_entity_poly.pdbx_strand_id
1 'polypeptide(L)'
;MALFEEEMDSNPMVSSLLSKLANYTNLTQGVIEHEEAEDEEGAKKKAVKSPQMGTFIGVYLPCMQNILGVILFLRLTWIVGTAGILESFAIVFMCCACTMLTAISMSAIATNGVVPAGGSYYMISRSLGPEFGGAVGLCFYLGTTFAGSMYILGTIEILLTYIVPNGAIFTAEKKEDEPEALLNNMRVYGTCCLALMALVVFVGVKYVNKLALVFLACVVLSILAIYAGAIKTAIEPPDFPICLLGSRTLKNQDFDKCLKYETIGNVTVPTKLWGLFCKKNASCDEYFMQNDVTEIQGIPGLLSGVISDNLWSNYGPSGMLVERTGQANLTAKPTAGDIYRPYVFNDIATFFTLLVGIYFPSVTGIMAGSNRSGDLKDAQRSIPTGTIFAIATTSFIYISCVVLFGACIEGVVLRDKFGDSVQRNLVVGILAWPSPWVIVIGSFFSCCGAGLQSLTGAPRLLQAIARDGIVPFLQVFGHGKANGEPTWALLLTAGICEIGILIASLDAVAPILSMFFLMCYLFVNLACAVQTLLRTPNWRPRFKFYHWTLSFLGMSLCLSLMFISSWYYALVAMVIAGCIYKYIEYRGAEKEWGDGIRGLSLNAARYALIRLEESPPHTKNWRPQLLVLLNLDSDLTVKHPRLLSLTTQLKAGKGLTIVGSVLEGTYMTRDSEAKRSEQNVKSAMSAEKTKGFCHVVVSSNLRDGFSL
;
A
#
# COMPACT_ATOMS: atom_id res chain seq x y z
N MET A 1 15.01 -51.05 16.76
CA MET A 1 15.95 -50.01 17.21
C MET A 1 15.13 -48.79 17.62
N ALA A 2 14.56 -48.85 18.82
CA ALA A 2 13.80 -47.78 19.45
C ALA A 2 14.52 -47.49 20.77
N LEU A 3 15.49 -46.57 20.75
CA LEU A 3 16.27 -46.16 21.92
C LEU A 3 17.20 -44.94 21.66
N PHE A 4 16.81 -44.01 20.78
CA PHE A 4 17.61 -42.80 20.52
C PHE A 4 16.80 -41.50 20.27
N GLU A 5 15.54 -41.41 20.71
CA GLU A 5 14.70 -40.22 20.47
C GLU A 5 14.37 -39.37 21.71
N GLU A 6 14.94 -39.65 22.88
CA GLU A 6 14.62 -38.90 24.12
C GLU A 6 15.70 -37.92 24.62
N GLU A 7 16.80 -37.71 23.90
CA GLU A 7 17.81 -36.70 24.28
C GLU A 7 17.87 -35.53 23.29
N MET A 8 16.83 -34.67 23.28
CA MET A 8 16.94 -33.35 22.62
C MET A 8 16.24 -32.19 23.35
N ASP A 9 15.80 -32.38 24.58
CA ASP A 9 15.19 -31.33 25.43
C ASP A 9 16.16 -30.77 26.49
N SER A 10 17.39 -30.43 26.09
CA SER A 10 18.33 -29.72 26.96
C SER A 10 19.17 -28.67 26.23
N ASN A 11 18.64 -28.07 25.15
CA ASN A 11 19.19 -26.83 24.62
C ASN A 11 18.63 -25.64 25.43
N PRO A 12 19.46 -24.72 25.95
CA PRO A 12 18.96 -23.57 26.69
C PRO A 12 17.98 -22.79 25.81
N MET A 13 16.83 -22.40 26.36
CA MET A 13 15.74 -21.73 25.64
C MET A 13 16.22 -20.60 24.70
N VAL A 14 17.31 -19.93 25.11
CA VAL A 14 18.03 -18.89 24.36
C VAL A 14 18.70 -19.39 23.07
N SER A 15 19.35 -20.57 23.05
CA SER A 15 19.97 -21.10 21.83
C SER A 15 18.93 -21.50 20.78
N SER A 16 17.77 -22.00 21.22
CA SER A 16 16.61 -22.28 20.35
C SER A 16 15.96 -21.01 19.79
N LEU A 17 15.97 -19.93 20.56
CA LEU A 17 15.48 -18.61 20.12
C LEU A 17 16.45 -17.96 19.14
N LEU A 18 17.76 -18.03 19.43
CA LEU A 18 18.80 -17.52 18.54
C LEU A 18 18.85 -18.29 17.21
N SER A 19 18.65 -19.61 17.21
CA SER A 19 18.58 -20.38 15.97
C SER A 19 17.32 -20.06 15.15
N LYS A 20 16.17 -19.85 15.80
CA LYS A 20 14.94 -19.36 15.13
C LYS A 20 15.09 -17.94 14.58
N LEU A 21 15.80 -17.06 15.30
CA LEU A 21 16.11 -15.70 14.85
C LEU A 21 17.12 -15.69 13.70
N ALA A 22 18.10 -16.59 13.70
CA ALA A 22 19.08 -16.73 12.63
C ALA A 22 18.43 -17.16 11.29
N ASN A 23 17.29 -17.86 11.35
CA ASN A 23 16.49 -18.25 10.19
C ASN A 23 15.36 -17.27 9.87
N TYR A 24 15.40 -16.03 10.38
CA TYR A 24 14.41 -15.00 10.08
C TYR A 24 14.50 -14.49 8.63
N THR A 25 13.37 -14.46 7.91
CA THR A 25 13.33 -14.14 6.46
C THR A 25 12.18 -13.20 6.08
N ASN A 26 12.29 -11.87 6.22
CA ASN A 26 11.17 -10.94 5.93
C ASN A 26 10.67 -10.86 4.47
N LEU A 27 11.23 -11.65 3.57
CA LEU A 27 10.93 -11.67 2.15
C LEU A 27 9.62 -12.38 1.83
N THR A 28 9.05 -12.05 0.67
CA THR A 28 7.75 -12.59 0.24
C THR A 28 7.87 -13.99 -0.31
N GLN A 29 6.93 -14.86 0.05
CA GLN A 29 6.80 -16.15 -0.59
C GLN A 29 6.39 -15.99 -2.06
N GLY A 30 6.81 -16.94 -2.90
CA GLY A 30 6.66 -16.89 -4.35
C GLY A 30 6.03 -18.16 -4.93
N VAL A 31 6.02 -18.25 -6.26
CA VAL A 31 5.29 -19.31 -6.98
C VAL A 31 5.85 -20.71 -6.71
N ILE A 32 7.16 -20.84 -6.55
CA ILE A 32 7.76 -22.15 -6.29
C ILE A 32 7.25 -22.76 -4.98
N GLU A 33 7.14 -21.97 -3.92
CA GLU A 33 6.65 -22.47 -2.63
C GLU A 33 5.16 -22.85 -2.71
N HIS A 34 4.39 -22.20 -3.59
CA HIS A 34 3.02 -22.60 -3.88
C HIS A 34 2.96 -23.92 -4.66
N GLU A 35 3.77 -24.07 -5.71
CA GLU A 35 3.86 -25.31 -6.51
C GLU A 35 4.35 -26.50 -5.67
N GLU A 36 5.37 -26.29 -4.82
CA GLU A 36 5.87 -27.31 -3.89
C GLU A 36 4.78 -27.76 -2.89
N ALA A 37 3.96 -26.82 -2.39
CA ALA A 37 2.87 -27.14 -1.48
C ALA A 37 1.73 -27.92 -2.17
N GLU A 38 1.41 -27.60 -3.43
CA GLU A 38 0.42 -28.36 -4.22
C GLU A 38 0.92 -29.78 -4.55
N ASP A 39 2.20 -29.95 -4.88
CA ASP A 39 2.80 -31.26 -5.17
C ASP A 39 2.85 -32.17 -3.92
N GLU A 40 3.08 -31.61 -2.73
CA GLU A 40 3.08 -32.35 -1.46
C GLU A 40 1.69 -32.88 -1.06
N GLU A 41 0.60 -32.22 -1.49
CA GLU A 41 -0.77 -32.75 -1.34
C GLU A 41 -1.05 -33.93 -2.29
N GLY A 42 -0.30 -34.04 -3.41
CA GLY A 42 -0.56 -34.99 -4.51
C GLY A 42 0.23 -36.31 -4.50
N ALA A 43 1.43 -36.39 -3.92
CA ALA A 43 2.22 -37.64 -3.96
C ALA A 43 3.23 -37.83 -2.82
N LYS A 44 3.12 -38.99 -2.14
CA LYS A 44 4.09 -39.63 -1.22
C LYS A 44 4.82 -38.70 -0.22
N LYS A 45 4.32 -38.75 1.03
CA LYS A 45 5.00 -38.35 2.29
C LYS A 45 6.53 -38.47 2.23
N LYS A 46 7.22 -37.39 1.84
CA LYS A 46 8.57 -37.10 2.34
C LYS A 46 8.43 -36.47 3.73
N ALA A 47 9.42 -36.69 4.57
CA ALA A 47 9.43 -36.23 5.96
C ALA A 47 9.13 -34.72 6.01
N VAL A 48 8.00 -34.40 6.65
CA VAL A 48 7.47 -33.08 6.92
C VAL A 48 8.60 -32.14 7.38
N LYS A 49 8.95 -31.13 6.55
CA LYS A 49 9.56 -29.92 7.09
C LYS A 49 8.43 -29.22 7.84
N SER A 50 8.36 -29.41 9.16
CA SER A 50 7.28 -28.86 9.95
C SER A 50 7.21 -27.33 9.76
N PRO A 51 6.02 -26.75 9.51
CA PRO A 51 5.85 -25.30 9.50
C PRO A 51 6.17 -24.79 10.91
N GLN A 52 7.30 -24.09 11.04
CA GLN A 52 7.96 -23.84 12.32
C GLN A 52 7.70 -22.43 12.89
N MET A 53 7.11 -21.51 12.11
CA MET A 53 7.00 -20.12 12.53
C MET A 53 5.70 -19.85 13.30
N GLY A 54 5.85 -19.18 14.46
CA GLY A 54 4.74 -18.66 15.25
C GLY A 54 4.36 -17.23 14.84
N THR A 55 3.27 -16.72 15.42
CA THR A 55 2.69 -15.40 15.12
C THR A 55 3.68 -14.24 15.23
N PHE A 56 4.53 -14.23 16.26
CA PHE A 56 5.45 -13.12 16.52
C PHE A 56 6.53 -12.98 15.42
N ILE A 57 7.25 -14.07 15.13
CA ILE A 57 8.35 -14.08 14.18
C ILE A 57 7.84 -14.10 12.73
N GLY A 58 6.76 -14.84 12.46
CA GLY A 58 6.25 -15.07 11.11
C GLY A 58 5.34 -13.96 10.56
N VAL A 59 4.62 -13.23 11.42
CA VAL A 59 3.62 -12.23 11.00
C VAL A 59 3.88 -10.85 11.59
N TYR A 60 4.04 -10.74 12.91
CA TYR A 60 4.15 -9.44 13.60
C TYR A 60 5.43 -8.68 13.22
N LEU A 61 6.60 -9.29 13.39
CA LEU A 61 7.88 -8.63 13.07
C LEU A 61 7.98 -8.23 11.58
N PRO A 62 7.63 -9.09 10.60
CA PRO A 62 7.65 -8.71 9.19
C PRO A 62 6.67 -7.58 8.85
N CYS A 63 5.48 -7.59 9.47
CA CYS A 63 4.49 -6.53 9.28
C CYS A 63 5.03 -5.19 9.83
N MET A 64 5.55 -5.16 11.06
CA MET A 64 6.15 -3.95 11.63
C MET A 64 7.32 -3.43 10.79
N GLN A 65 8.21 -4.32 10.31
CA GLN A 65 9.38 -3.92 9.53
C GLN A 65 9.00 -3.25 8.20
N ASN A 66 7.89 -3.65 7.58
CA ASN A 66 7.42 -3.06 6.33
C ASN A 66 6.62 -1.76 6.53
N ILE A 67 5.98 -1.59 7.69
CA ILE A 67 5.25 -0.35 8.03
C ILE A 67 6.23 0.76 8.44
N LEU A 68 7.24 0.42 9.26
CA LEU A 68 8.22 1.39 9.75
C LEU A 68 9.23 1.73 8.65
N GLY A 69 9.04 2.90 8.02
CA GLY A 69 9.84 3.34 6.88
C GLY A 69 10.46 4.72 7.02
N VAL A 70 10.96 5.24 5.88
CA VAL A 70 11.69 6.51 5.75
C VAL A 70 10.92 7.73 6.29
N ILE A 71 9.59 7.74 6.16
CA ILE A 71 8.74 8.88 6.53
C ILE A 71 8.82 9.19 8.03
N LEU A 72 8.94 8.16 8.88
CA LEU A 72 9.10 8.33 10.33
C LEU A 72 10.30 9.20 10.67
N PHE A 73 11.41 9.00 9.97
CA PHE A 73 12.68 9.66 10.28
C PHE A 73 12.87 10.98 9.50
N LEU A 74 12.45 11.05 8.23
CA LEU A 74 12.78 12.18 7.36
C LEU A 74 11.67 13.23 7.22
N ARG A 75 10.41 12.87 7.49
CA ARG A 75 9.28 13.74 7.18
C ARG A 75 8.32 13.96 8.33
N LEU A 76 8.27 13.07 9.34
CA LEU A 76 7.32 13.20 10.43
C LEU A 76 7.51 14.50 11.24
N THR A 77 8.75 14.91 11.54
CA THR A 77 9.04 16.19 12.23
C THR A 77 8.54 17.38 11.40
N TRP A 78 8.75 17.35 10.09
CA TRP A 78 8.30 18.39 9.17
C TRP A 78 6.77 18.46 9.03
N ILE A 79 6.09 17.31 8.99
CA ILE A 79 4.62 17.25 9.02
C ILE A 79 4.11 17.88 10.31
N VAL A 80 4.70 17.54 11.46
CA VAL A 80 4.33 18.11 12.77
C VAL A 80 4.58 19.62 12.82
N GLY A 81 5.70 20.11 12.26
CA GLY A 81 5.99 21.55 12.23
C GLY A 81 5.07 22.36 11.32
N THR A 82 4.62 21.78 10.22
CA THR A 82 3.79 22.48 9.22
C THR A 82 2.30 22.41 9.52
N ALA A 83 1.77 21.25 9.88
CA ALA A 83 0.35 21.08 10.23
C ALA A 83 0.07 21.40 11.71
N GLY A 84 1.10 21.46 12.56
CA GLY A 84 0.91 21.51 14.01
C GLY A 84 0.47 20.16 14.58
N ILE A 85 0.41 20.07 15.90
CA ILE A 85 0.13 18.80 16.60
C ILE A 85 -1.28 18.29 16.33
N LEU A 86 -2.29 19.17 16.36
CA LEU A 86 -3.71 18.76 16.25
C LEU A 86 -4.04 18.20 14.86
N GLU A 87 -3.65 18.90 13.80
CA GLU A 87 -3.92 18.43 12.45
C GLU A 87 -3.02 17.24 12.08
N SER A 88 -1.76 17.21 12.54
CA SER A 88 -0.89 16.02 12.36
C SER A 88 -1.50 14.78 13.03
N PHE A 89 -2.03 14.92 14.25
CA PHE A 89 -2.73 13.83 14.92
C PHE A 89 -3.92 13.33 14.09
N ALA A 90 -4.71 14.25 13.50
CA ALA A 90 -5.81 13.88 12.62
C ALA A 90 -5.34 13.15 11.35
N ILE A 91 -4.25 13.61 10.71
CA ILE A 91 -3.65 12.96 9.54
C ILE A 91 -3.25 11.52 9.87
N VAL A 92 -2.50 11.33 10.97
CA VAL A 92 -2.06 10.01 11.44
C VAL A 92 -3.26 9.12 11.74
N PHE A 93 -4.22 9.62 12.52
CA PHE A 93 -5.39 8.86 12.93
C PHE A 93 -6.23 8.39 11.73
N MET A 94 -6.50 9.25 10.76
CA MET A 94 -7.27 8.88 9.55
C MET A 94 -6.56 7.80 8.74
N CYS A 95 -5.25 7.94 8.53
CA CYS A 95 -4.45 6.97 7.78
C CYS A 95 -4.39 5.61 8.49
N CYS A 96 -4.17 5.60 9.81
CA CYS A 96 -4.16 4.38 10.62
C CYS A 96 -5.53 3.72 10.71
N ALA A 97 -6.62 4.50 10.80
CA ALA A 97 -7.98 3.96 10.78
C ALA A 97 -8.29 3.25 9.44
N CYS A 98 -7.88 3.85 8.32
CA CYS A 98 -8.01 3.28 6.99
C CYS A 98 -7.32 1.91 6.87
N THR A 99 -6.08 1.80 7.35
CA THR A 99 -5.32 0.55 7.28
C THR A 99 -5.79 -0.49 8.30
N MET A 100 -6.24 -0.07 9.49
CA MET A 100 -6.87 -0.96 10.48
C MET A 100 -8.15 -1.62 9.94
N LEU A 101 -9.04 -0.85 9.31
CA LEU A 101 -10.25 -1.40 8.70
C LEU A 101 -9.93 -2.37 7.56
N THR A 102 -8.91 -2.06 6.77
CA THR A 102 -8.43 -2.94 5.71
C THR A 102 -7.82 -4.23 6.28
N ALA A 103 -7.13 -4.15 7.41
CA ALA A 103 -6.61 -5.32 8.11
C ALA A 103 -7.70 -6.23 8.67
N ILE A 104 -8.85 -5.68 9.09
CA ILE A 104 -10.03 -6.46 9.47
C ILE A 104 -10.59 -7.20 8.24
N SER A 105 -10.70 -6.52 7.10
CA SER A 105 -11.10 -7.16 5.83
C SER A 105 -10.13 -8.26 5.39
N MET A 106 -8.81 -8.02 5.49
CA MET A 106 -7.78 -9.03 5.22
C MET A 106 -7.83 -10.21 6.19
N SER A 107 -8.19 -9.96 7.45
CA SER A 107 -8.38 -11.03 8.45
C SER A 107 -9.58 -11.92 8.12
N ALA A 108 -10.64 -11.34 7.55
CA ALA A 108 -11.78 -12.11 7.04
C ALA A 108 -11.39 -13.00 5.85
N ILE A 109 -10.56 -12.49 4.93
CA ILE A 109 -10.00 -13.26 3.81
C ILE A 109 -9.14 -14.43 4.35
N ALA A 110 -8.21 -14.16 5.26
CA ALA A 110 -7.31 -15.17 5.83
C ALA A 110 -8.03 -16.26 6.66
N THR A 111 -9.28 -16.03 7.07
CA THR A 111 -10.09 -17.03 7.79
C THR A 111 -11.17 -17.68 6.92
N ASN A 112 -11.21 -17.34 5.63
CA ASN A 112 -12.11 -17.92 4.65
C ASN A 112 -11.43 -19.10 3.92
N GLY A 113 -11.92 -20.32 4.15
CA GLY A 113 -11.36 -21.52 3.53
C GLY A 113 -9.98 -21.91 4.07
N VAL A 114 -9.21 -22.66 3.29
CA VAL A 114 -7.82 -23.04 3.60
C VAL A 114 -6.89 -21.95 3.06
N VAL A 115 -5.90 -21.55 3.85
CA VAL A 115 -4.95 -20.50 3.44
C VAL A 115 -3.86 -21.15 2.58
N PRO A 116 -3.72 -20.79 1.30
CA PRO A 116 -2.69 -21.37 0.45
C PRO A 116 -1.28 -20.89 0.86
N ALA A 117 -0.29 -21.76 0.67
CA ALA A 117 1.12 -21.38 0.71
C ALA A 117 1.45 -20.60 -0.58
N GLY A 118 2.06 -19.41 -0.47
CA GLY A 118 2.32 -18.55 -1.65
C GLY A 118 2.15 -17.05 -1.39
N GLY A 119 1.77 -16.65 -0.18
CA GLY A 119 1.73 -15.25 0.22
C GLY A 119 0.38 -14.56 -0.01
N SER A 120 0.41 -13.21 0.04
CA SER A 120 -0.79 -12.37 0.00
C SER A 120 -1.59 -12.51 -1.30
N TYR A 121 -0.91 -12.63 -2.45
CA TYR A 121 -1.56 -12.72 -3.75
C TYR A 121 -2.43 -13.98 -3.89
N TYR A 122 -1.87 -15.17 -3.65
CA TYR A 122 -2.62 -16.42 -3.74
C TYR A 122 -3.75 -16.49 -2.72
N MET A 123 -3.53 -15.94 -1.51
CA MET A 123 -4.58 -15.84 -0.50
C MET A 123 -5.75 -14.98 -1.00
N ILE A 124 -5.49 -13.83 -1.64
CA ILE A 124 -6.53 -12.95 -2.16
C ILE A 124 -7.21 -13.55 -3.41
N SER A 125 -6.44 -14.08 -4.37
CA SER A 125 -6.98 -14.59 -5.63
C SER A 125 -7.85 -15.83 -5.45
N ARG A 126 -7.49 -16.72 -4.51
CA ARG A 126 -8.28 -17.94 -4.22
C ARG A 126 -9.53 -17.65 -3.39
N SER A 127 -9.49 -16.69 -2.47
CA SER A 127 -10.66 -16.34 -1.66
C SER A 127 -11.64 -15.41 -2.39
N LEU A 128 -11.15 -14.42 -3.15
CA LEU A 128 -12.00 -13.41 -3.78
C LEU A 128 -12.34 -13.71 -5.25
N GLY A 129 -11.58 -14.58 -5.91
CA GLY A 129 -11.68 -14.85 -7.34
C GLY A 129 -10.55 -14.21 -8.16
N PRO A 130 -10.31 -14.70 -9.38
CA PRO A 130 -9.20 -14.27 -10.22
C PRO A 130 -9.31 -12.80 -10.69
N GLU A 131 -10.52 -12.26 -10.83
CA GLU A 131 -10.75 -10.88 -11.30
C GLU A 131 -10.28 -9.87 -10.26
N PHE A 132 -10.70 -10.06 -9.00
CA PHE A 132 -10.23 -9.24 -7.89
C PHE A 132 -8.76 -9.50 -7.59
N GLY A 133 -8.32 -10.77 -7.59
CA GLY A 133 -6.92 -11.14 -7.34
C GLY A 133 -5.95 -10.49 -8.33
N GLY A 134 -6.25 -10.52 -9.62
CA GLY A 134 -5.41 -9.91 -10.66
C GLY A 134 -5.38 -8.38 -10.61
N ALA A 135 -6.53 -7.73 -10.43
CA ALA A 135 -6.59 -6.26 -10.33
C ALA A 135 -5.87 -5.74 -9.07
N VAL A 136 -6.13 -6.37 -7.91
CA VAL A 136 -5.45 -6.04 -6.63
C VAL A 136 -3.95 -6.33 -6.73
N GLY A 137 -3.57 -7.47 -7.30
CA GLY A 137 -2.17 -7.86 -7.48
C GLY A 137 -1.38 -6.90 -8.35
N LEU A 138 -1.95 -6.43 -9.47
CA LEU A 138 -1.29 -5.46 -10.35
C LEU A 138 -1.15 -4.08 -9.69
N CYS A 139 -2.16 -3.62 -8.95
CA CYS A 139 -2.06 -2.36 -8.21
C CYS A 139 -1.01 -2.46 -7.08
N PHE A 140 -0.99 -3.58 -6.36
CA PHE A 140 -0.01 -3.84 -5.31
C PHE A 140 1.42 -3.96 -5.87
N TYR A 141 1.59 -4.53 -7.06
CA TYR A 141 2.85 -4.57 -7.80
C TYR A 141 3.37 -3.17 -8.12
N LEU A 142 2.54 -2.31 -8.73
CA LEU A 142 2.93 -0.94 -9.06
C LEU A 142 3.25 -0.14 -7.79
N GLY A 143 2.41 -0.25 -6.75
CA GLY A 143 2.64 0.39 -5.46
C GLY A 143 3.97 -0.02 -4.82
N THR A 144 4.28 -1.32 -4.79
CA THR A 144 5.55 -1.82 -4.23
C THR A 144 6.76 -1.39 -5.06
N THR A 145 6.60 -1.27 -6.39
CA THR A 145 7.68 -0.83 -7.27
C THR A 145 8.03 0.64 -7.04
N PHE A 146 7.04 1.54 -7.00
CA PHE A 146 7.27 2.94 -6.62
C PHE A 146 7.76 3.10 -5.18
N ALA A 147 7.46 2.14 -4.28
CA ALA A 147 8.01 2.12 -2.93
C ALA A 147 9.51 1.91 -2.95
N GLY A 148 9.98 1.01 -3.82
CA GLY A 148 11.40 0.81 -4.09
C GLY A 148 12.10 2.11 -4.48
N SER A 149 11.55 2.88 -5.43
CA SER A 149 12.09 4.19 -5.82
C SER A 149 12.12 5.17 -4.64
N MET A 150 11.04 5.26 -3.87
CA MET A 150 10.93 6.16 -2.72
C MET A 150 11.98 5.86 -1.65
N TYR A 151 12.18 4.58 -1.32
CA TYR A 151 13.19 4.17 -0.35
C TYR A 151 14.61 4.42 -0.85
N ILE A 152 14.89 4.23 -2.14
CA ILE A 152 16.19 4.53 -2.75
C ILE A 152 16.46 6.04 -2.70
N LEU A 153 15.49 6.88 -3.10
CA LEU A 153 15.61 8.34 -3.00
C LEU A 153 15.83 8.79 -1.55
N GLY A 154 15.13 8.18 -0.59
CA GLY A 154 15.35 8.43 0.84
C GLY A 154 16.76 8.07 1.30
N THR A 155 17.30 6.93 0.86
CA THR A 155 18.69 6.53 1.14
C THR A 155 19.69 7.55 0.61
N ILE A 156 19.49 8.04 -0.63
CA ILE A 156 20.39 9.02 -1.24
C ILE A 156 20.27 10.39 -0.57
N GLU A 157 19.07 10.80 -0.16
CA GLU A 157 18.87 12.02 0.62
C GLU A 157 19.65 11.97 1.94
N ILE A 158 19.61 10.83 2.64
CA ILE A 158 20.38 10.65 3.88
C ILE A 158 21.89 10.70 3.59
N LEU A 159 22.33 10.04 2.52
CA LEU A 159 23.74 9.97 2.13
C LEU A 159 24.31 11.34 1.78
N LEU A 160 23.64 12.10 0.91
CA LEU A 160 24.12 13.38 0.40
C LEU A 160 23.91 14.53 1.39
N THR A 161 22.89 14.49 2.22
CA THR A 161 22.60 15.59 3.15
C THR A 161 23.37 15.45 4.46
N TYR A 162 23.41 14.23 5.03
CA TYR A 162 23.85 14.01 6.42
C TYR A 162 25.18 13.27 6.55
N ILE A 163 25.55 12.40 5.61
CA ILE A 163 26.78 11.57 5.72
C ILE A 163 27.94 12.21 4.96
N VAL A 164 27.78 12.49 3.67
CA VAL A 164 28.85 13.00 2.79
C VAL A 164 28.36 14.17 1.93
N PRO A 165 28.19 15.38 2.50
CA PRO A 165 27.75 16.56 1.75
C PRO A 165 28.77 17.02 0.69
N ASN A 166 30.07 16.77 0.91
CA ASN A 166 31.12 17.08 -0.05
C ASN A 166 31.15 16.13 -1.27
N GLY A 167 30.32 15.08 -1.25
CA GLY A 167 30.24 14.08 -2.32
C GLY A 167 29.33 14.48 -3.48
N ALA A 168 28.76 15.69 -3.50
CA ALA A 168 27.91 16.13 -4.61
C ALA A 168 28.72 16.27 -5.91
N ILE A 169 28.22 15.68 -7.02
CA ILE A 169 28.86 15.74 -8.34
C ILE A 169 28.57 17.07 -9.02
N PHE A 170 27.30 17.51 -8.94
CA PHE A 170 26.86 18.79 -9.45
C PHE A 170 26.82 19.79 -8.29
N THR A 171 27.80 20.68 -8.24
CA THR A 171 27.81 21.83 -7.32
C THR A 171 27.40 23.08 -8.09
N ALA A 172 26.37 23.76 -7.62
CA ALA A 172 25.93 25.00 -8.24
C ALA A 172 26.92 26.14 -7.92
N GLU A 173 27.38 26.88 -8.94
CA GLU A 173 28.21 28.07 -8.74
C GLU A 173 27.37 29.29 -8.27
N LYS A 174 26.06 29.28 -8.57
CA LYS A 174 25.09 30.29 -8.16
C LYS A 174 24.04 29.68 -7.25
N LYS A 175 23.63 30.43 -6.22
CA LYS A 175 22.59 30.03 -5.26
C LYS A 175 21.23 29.74 -5.90
N GLU A 176 20.95 30.32 -7.07
CA GLU A 176 19.67 30.11 -7.79
C GLU A 176 19.55 28.68 -8.36
N ASP A 177 20.69 28.06 -8.70
CA ASP A 177 20.75 26.75 -9.36
C ASP A 177 20.95 25.59 -8.36
N GLU A 178 21.05 25.89 -7.05
CA GLU A 178 21.21 24.90 -5.97
C GLU A 178 20.11 23.80 -5.94
N PRO A 179 18.80 24.12 -6.04
CA PRO A 179 17.76 23.09 -5.99
C PRO A 179 17.81 22.16 -7.21
N GLU A 180 18.12 22.70 -8.39
CA GLU A 180 18.25 21.89 -9.61
C GLU A 180 19.49 20.99 -9.55
N ALA A 181 20.61 21.50 -9.03
CA ALA A 181 21.81 20.73 -8.80
C ALA A 181 21.56 19.56 -7.82
N LEU A 182 20.82 19.80 -6.73
CA LEU A 182 20.44 18.75 -5.78
C LEU A 182 19.62 17.64 -6.45
N LEU A 183 18.61 18.00 -7.25
CA LEU A 183 17.78 17.02 -7.97
C LEU A 183 18.62 16.19 -8.97
N ASN A 184 19.55 16.81 -9.68
CA ASN A 184 20.43 16.09 -10.61
C ASN A 184 21.38 15.14 -9.88
N ASN A 185 21.90 15.50 -8.70
CA ASN A 185 22.66 14.59 -7.86
C ASN A 185 21.81 13.38 -7.42
N MET A 186 20.57 13.62 -6.98
CA MET A 186 19.64 12.54 -6.59
C MET A 186 19.39 11.54 -7.73
N ARG A 187 19.25 12.02 -8.97
CA ARG A 187 19.07 11.16 -10.15
C ARG A 187 20.26 10.25 -10.37
N VAL A 188 21.48 10.79 -10.44
CA VAL A 188 22.68 10.01 -10.74
C VAL A 188 22.99 9.00 -9.63
N TYR A 189 22.99 9.44 -8.37
CA TYR A 189 23.22 8.54 -7.23
C TYR A 189 22.10 7.52 -7.06
N GLY A 190 20.84 7.92 -7.29
CA GLY A 190 19.69 7.02 -7.26
C GLY A 190 19.78 5.91 -8.31
N THR A 191 20.12 6.26 -9.55
CA THR A 191 20.28 5.30 -10.67
C THR A 191 21.41 4.31 -10.36
N CYS A 192 22.54 4.79 -9.84
CA CYS A 192 23.66 3.95 -9.44
C CYS A 192 23.27 3.01 -8.29
N CYS A 193 22.52 3.51 -7.30
CA CYS A 193 22.06 2.73 -6.16
C CYS A 193 21.05 1.65 -6.58
N LEU A 194 20.11 1.98 -7.48
CA LEU A 194 19.16 1.03 -8.05
C LEU A 194 19.89 -0.09 -8.81
N ALA A 195 20.87 0.25 -9.65
CA ALA A 195 21.65 -0.73 -10.39
C ALA A 195 22.40 -1.69 -9.45
N LEU A 196 23.00 -1.17 -8.37
CA LEU A 196 23.68 -1.97 -7.36
C LEU A 196 22.70 -2.87 -6.60
N MET A 197 21.55 -2.35 -6.15
CA MET A 197 20.53 -3.14 -5.47
C MET A 197 19.95 -4.22 -6.37
N ALA A 198 19.68 -3.91 -7.64
CA ALA A 198 19.18 -4.88 -8.63
C ALA A 198 20.20 -6.00 -8.88
N LEU A 199 21.50 -5.68 -8.93
CA LEU A 199 22.57 -6.67 -9.05
C LEU A 199 22.62 -7.58 -7.81
N VAL A 200 22.53 -7.02 -6.61
CA VAL A 200 22.49 -7.81 -5.36
C VAL A 200 21.31 -8.79 -5.37
N VAL A 201 20.13 -8.32 -5.79
CA VAL A 201 18.93 -9.16 -5.91
C VAL A 201 19.11 -10.25 -6.98
N PHE A 202 19.76 -9.93 -8.11
CA PHE A 202 19.99 -10.87 -9.20
C PHE A 202 21.02 -11.97 -8.87
N VAL A 203 22.06 -11.64 -8.09
CA VAL A 203 23.14 -12.57 -7.70
C VAL A 203 22.67 -13.57 -6.64
N GLY A 204 21.82 -13.14 -5.70
CA GLY A 204 21.15 -14.10 -4.83
C GLY A 204 20.42 -13.48 -3.64
N VAL A 205 19.11 -13.75 -3.57
CA VAL A 205 18.22 -13.24 -2.51
C VAL A 205 18.52 -13.86 -1.13
N LYS A 206 19.28 -14.98 -1.09
CA LYS A 206 19.69 -15.64 0.16
C LYS A 206 20.50 -14.73 1.09
N TYR A 207 21.32 -13.83 0.55
CA TYR A 207 22.10 -12.89 1.36
C TYR A 207 21.20 -11.79 1.95
N VAL A 208 20.26 -11.27 1.16
CA VAL A 208 19.27 -10.28 1.61
C VAL A 208 18.44 -10.83 2.77
N ASN A 209 18.04 -12.10 2.70
CA ASN A 209 17.35 -12.80 3.79
C ASN A 209 18.12 -12.77 5.11
N LYS A 210 19.43 -13.02 5.10
CA LYS A 210 20.26 -13.01 6.31
C LYS A 210 20.41 -11.60 6.91
N LEU A 211 20.39 -10.57 6.07
CA LEU A 211 20.50 -9.17 6.52
C LEU A 211 19.18 -8.60 7.08
N ALA A 212 18.05 -9.28 6.84
CA ALA A 212 16.73 -8.82 7.29
C ALA A 212 16.65 -8.51 8.80
N LEU A 213 17.29 -9.35 9.63
CA LEU A 213 17.33 -9.17 11.08
C LEU A 213 18.15 -7.94 11.49
N VAL A 214 19.24 -7.66 10.76
CA VAL A 214 20.06 -6.46 10.98
C VAL A 214 19.25 -5.20 10.70
N PHE A 215 18.52 -5.16 9.58
CA PHE A 215 17.66 -4.03 9.25
C PHE A 215 16.55 -3.82 10.29
N LEU A 216 15.94 -4.90 10.79
CA LEU A 216 14.96 -4.82 11.86
C LEU A 216 15.56 -4.26 13.16
N ALA A 217 16.76 -4.71 13.53
CA ALA A 217 17.45 -4.22 14.73
C ALA A 217 17.77 -2.72 14.62
N CYS A 218 18.22 -2.24 13.44
CA CYS A 218 18.47 -0.82 13.20
C CYS A 218 17.22 0.04 13.43
N VAL A 219 16.04 -0.40 12.95
CA VAL A 219 14.78 0.33 13.13
C VAL A 219 14.40 0.39 14.60
N VAL A 220 14.39 -0.75 15.30
CA VAL A 220 13.99 -0.83 16.71
C VAL A 220 14.91 0.00 17.59
N LEU A 221 16.24 -0.11 17.40
CA LEU A 221 17.21 0.68 18.16
C LEU A 221 17.07 2.19 17.91
N SER A 222 16.78 2.60 16.66
CA SER A 222 16.54 4.00 16.33
C SER A 222 15.30 4.55 17.04
N ILE A 223 14.21 3.79 17.07
CA ILE A 223 12.98 4.19 17.77
C ILE A 223 13.21 4.29 19.28
N LEU A 224 13.92 3.32 19.87
CA LEU A 224 14.27 3.38 21.30
C LEU A 224 15.16 4.58 21.63
N ALA A 225 16.10 4.94 20.74
CA ALA A 225 16.95 6.12 20.90
C ALA A 225 16.16 7.44 20.86
N ILE A 226 15.11 7.53 20.05
CA ILE A 226 14.19 8.68 20.01
C ILE A 226 13.45 8.80 21.35
N TYR A 227 12.86 7.72 21.85
CA TYR A 227 12.15 7.75 23.14
C TYR A 227 13.07 8.06 24.31
N ALA A 228 14.25 7.43 24.36
CA ALA A 228 15.25 7.68 25.39
C ALA A 228 15.70 9.16 25.37
N GLY A 229 15.92 9.71 24.18
CA GLY A 229 16.24 11.11 23.98
C GLY A 229 15.14 12.06 24.44
N ALA A 230 13.89 11.82 24.04
CA ALA A 230 12.74 12.59 24.47
C ALA A 230 12.57 12.61 25.99
N ILE A 231 12.72 11.46 26.66
CA ILE A 231 12.68 11.38 28.13
C ILE A 231 13.87 12.12 28.75
N LYS A 232 15.07 12.00 28.18
CA LYS A 232 16.27 12.72 28.67
C LYS A 232 16.06 14.23 28.63
N THR A 233 15.38 14.77 27.61
CA THR A 233 15.11 16.22 27.53
C THR A 233 14.31 16.78 28.70
N ALA A 234 13.59 15.95 29.46
CA ALA A 234 12.89 16.37 30.67
C ALA A 234 13.84 16.61 31.85
N ILE A 235 15.04 16.01 31.83
CA ILE A 235 16.07 16.14 32.87
C ILE A 235 17.13 17.14 32.43
N GLU A 236 17.69 16.91 31.23
CA GLU A 236 18.79 17.68 30.66
C GLU A 236 18.56 17.81 29.15
N PRO A 237 18.10 18.98 28.66
CA PRO A 237 17.94 19.22 27.23
C PRO A 237 19.30 19.27 26.53
N PRO A 238 19.42 18.76 25.29
CA PRO A 238 20.65 18.86 24.52
C PRO A 238 20.88 20.29 24.02
N ASP A 239 22.14 20.72 24.04
CA ASP A 239 22.55 22.05 23.58
C ASP A 239 22.73 22.15 22.07
N PHE A 240 21.63 22.51 21.40
CA PHE A 240 21.59 22.85 19.97
C PHE A 240 21.03 24.26 19.79
N PRO A 241 21.88 25.30 19.76
CA PRO A 241 21.43 26.66 19.55
C PRO A 241 21.09 26.91 18.07
N ILE A 242 20.09 27.77 17.86
CA ILE A 242 19.68 28.26 16.55
C ILE A 242 19.73 29.79 16.53
N CYS A 243 20.05 30.34 15.36
CA CYS A 243 20.25 31.77 15.18
C CYS A 243 19.04 32.42 14.51
N LEU A 244 18.50 33.46 15.15
CA LEU A 244 17.39 34.26 14.64
C LEU A 244 17.83 35.70 14.38
N LEU A 245 17.33 36.29 13.29
CA LEU A 245 17.41 37.72 13.02
C LEU A 245 16.02 38.32 13.18
N GLY A 246 15.76 38.98 14.31
CA GLY A 246 14.39 39.28 14.72
C GLY A 246 13.55 38.00 14.82
N SER A 247 12.52 37.86 13.99
CA SER A 247 11.72 36.62 13.90
C SER A 247 12.22 35.60 12.87
N ARG A 248 13.16 35.95 11.99
CA ARG A 248 13.56 35.14 10.82
C ARG A 248 14.67 34.16 11.17
N THR A 249 14.50 32.89 10.79
CA THR A 249 15.51 31.84 11.01
C THR A 249 16.63 31.90 9.98
N LEU A 250 17.88 31.80 10.46
CA LEU A 250 19.09 31.79 9.64
C LEU A 250 19.65 30.38 9.45
N LYS A 251 20.33 30.16 8.32
CA LYS A 251 21.09 28.93 8.03
C LYS A 251 22.41 28.93 8.79
N ASN A 252 22.60 28.01 9.74
CA ASN A 252 23.73 28.00 10.68
C ASN A 252 25.03 27.38 10.09
N GLN A 253 25.15 27.33 8.75
CA GLN A 253 26.31 26.76 8.03
C GLN A 253 27.25 27.85 7.50
N ASP A 254 26.71 29.02 7.16
CA ASP A 254 27.45 30.07 6.47
C ASP A 254 28.25 30.97 7.44
N PHE A 255 28.09 30.78 8.75
CA PHE A 255 28.72 31.59 9.80
C PHE A 255 29.05 30.79 11.05
N ASP A 256 30.13 31.17 11.75
CA ASP A 256 30.64 30.43 12.92
C ASP A 256 29.99 30.88 14.25
N LYS A 257 29.48 32.13 14.31
CA LYS A 257 28.92 32.74 15.53
C LYS A 257 27.64 33.52 15.21
N CYS A 258 26.62 33.35 16.05
CA CYS A 258 25.34 34.05 15.97
C CYS A 258 25.42 35.48 16.56
N LEU A 259 26.35 36.29 16.08
CA LEU A 259 26.56 37.67 16.54
C LEU A 259 26.89 38.56 15.34
N LYS A 260 26.50 39.84 15.40
CA LYS A 260 26.87 40.82 14.35
C LYS A 260 28.33 41.26 14.44
N TYR A 261 28.82 41.43 15.66
CA TYR A 261 30.18 41.89 15.96
C TYR A 261 30.80 41.02 17.05
N GLU A 262 32.11 40.83 16.97
CA GLU A 262 32.90 40.14 17.98
C GLU A 262 33.98 41.08 18.51
N THR A 263 34.17 41.12 19.83
CA THR A 263 35.26 41.86 20.47
C THR A 263 36.50 40.98 20.60
N ILE A 264 37.51 41.20 19.77
CA ILE A 264 38.81 40.52 19.84
C ILE A 264 39.84 41.52 20.37
N GLY A 265 40.36 41.31 21.58
CA GLY A 265 41.42 42.14 22.16
C GLY A 265 41.08 43.65 22.20
N ASN A 266 39.87 43.99 22.65
CA ASN A 266 39.28 45.35 22.70
C ASN A 266 38.91 45.99 21.35
N VAL A 267 39.05 45.30 20.22
CA VAL A 267 38.60 45.78 18.91
C VAL A 267 37.31 45.06 18.51
N THR A 268 36.27 45.81 18.16
CA THR A 268 35.03 45.27 17.58
C THR A 268 35.24 44.95 16.10
N VAL A 269 35.26 43.67 15.77
CA VAL A 269 35.43 43.17 14.40
C VAL A 269 34.08 42.62 13.91
N PRO A 270 33.65 42.91 12.68
CA PRO A 270 32.45 42.31 12.11
C PRO A 270 32.64 40.79 11.93
N THR A 271 31.62 40.02 12.27
CA THR A 271 31.64 38.55 12.10
C THR A 271 31.42 38.15 10.63
N LYS A 272 31.59 36.86 10.31
CA LYS A 272 31.21 36.32 8.99
C LYS A 272 29.74 36.59 8.65
N LEU A 273 28.85 36.56 9.65
CA LEU A 273 27.42 36.85 9.48
C LEU A 273 27.19 38.27 8.94
N TRP A 274 27.95 39.26 9.42
CA TRP A 274 27.92 40.63 8.88
C TRP A 274 28.25 40.67 7.37
N GLY A 275 29.25 39.89 6.94
CA GLY A 275 29.65 39.81 5.53
C GLY A 275 28.61 39.20 4.60
N LEU A 276 27.66 38.42 5.13
CA LEU A 276 26.56 37.84 4.34
C LEU A 276 25.44 38.84 4.04
N PHE A 277 25.23 39.83 4.92
CA PHE A 277 24.15 40.82 4.81
C PHE A 277 24.63 42.20 4.36
N CYS A 278 25.92 42.50 4.48
CA CYS A 278 26.51 43.78 4.13
C CYS A 278 27.57 43.64 3.03
N LYS A 279 27.50 44.50 2.00
CA LYS A 279 28.57 44.61 1.00
C LYS A 279 29.74 45.41 1.58
N LYS A 280 30.97 45.17 1.07
CA LYS A 280 32.20 45.87 1.47
C LYS A 280 32.12 47.41 1.36
N ASN A 281 31.19 47.96 0.55
CA ASN A 281 30.94 49.39 0.36
C ASN A 281 29.88 49.99 1.34
N ALA A 282 29.69 49.39 2.52
CA ALA A 282 28.81 49.86 3.61
C ALA A 282 27.29 49.85 3.34
N SER A 283 26.81 49.38 2.18
CA SER A 283 25.39 49.12 1.96
C SER A 283 24.99 47.79 2.62
N CYS A 284 24.32 47.89 3.77
CA CYS A 284 23.74 46.75 4.49
C CYS A 284 22.26 46.61 4.18
N ASP A 285 21.74 45.41 4.43
CA ASP A 285 20.32 45.18 4.40
C ASP A 285 19.55 45.97 5.48
N GLU A 286 18.39 46.49 5.12
CA GLU A 286 17.56 47.30 6.01
C GLU A 286 17.02 46.49 7.20
N TYR A 287 16.54 45.26 6.95
CA TYR A 287 16.01 44.40 8.00
C TYR A 287 17.11 43.94 8.97
N PHE A 288 18.32 43.67 8.46
CA PHE A 288 19.49 43.32 9.29
C PHE A 288 19.96 44.45 10.19
N MET A 289 19.84 45.71 9.74
CA MET A 289 20.20 46.86 10.57
C MET A 289 19.15 47.16 11.64
N GLN A 290 17.88 46.95 11.34
CA GLN A 290 16.76 47.28 12.23
C GLN A 290 16.53 46.25 13.35
N ASN A 291 16.86 44.98 13.13
CA ASN A 291 16.55 43.90 14.08
C ASN A 291 17.81 43.27 14.67
N ASP A 292 17.78 42.93 15.95
CA ASP A 292 18.89 42.27 16.63
C ASP A 292 18.99 40.78 16.27
N VAL A 293 20.20 40.25 16.41
CA VAL A 293 20.48 38.82 16.26
C VAL A 293 20.37 38.17 17.63
N THR A 294 19.54 37.13 17.75
CA THR A 294 19.30 36.41 18.99
C THR A 294 19.54 34.92 18.80
N GLU A 295 20.15 34.28 19.79
CA GLU A 295 20.37 32.84 19.84
C GLU A 295 19.34 32.20 20.77
N ILE A 296 18.62 31.18 20.30
CA ILE A 296 17.64 30.43 21.11
C ILE A 296 17.92 28.94 21.05
N GLN A 297 17.41 28.19 22.03
CA GLN A 297 17.55 26.74 22.05
C GLN A 297 16.61 26.08 21.02
N GLY A 298 17.14 25.20 20.16
CA GLY A 298 16.33 24.41 19.22
C GLY A 298 15.54 23.28 19.87
N ILE A 299 16.05 22.73 20.98
CA ILE A 299 15.39 21.71 21.81
C ILE A 299 15.29 22.24 23.24
N PRO A 300 14.25 23.02 23.56
CA PRO A 300 14.04 23.52 24.92
C PRO A 300 13.58 22.41 25.89
N GLY A 301 13.13 21.26 25.37
CA GLY A 301 12.82 20.06 26.13
C GLY A 301 11.37 19.98 26.62
N LEU A 302 10.99 18.81 27.13
CA LEU A 302 9.58 18.46 27.40
C LEU A 302 8.88 19.36 28.45
N LEU A 303 9.63 19.96 29.37
CA LEU A 303 9.08 20.81 30.45
C LEU A 303 8.98 22.29 30.08
N SER A 304 9.42 22.68 28.89
CA SER A 304 9.53 24.09 28.48
C SER A 304 8.20 24.77 28.11
N GLY A 305 7.14 23.99 27.82
CA GLY A 305 5.84 24.52 27.41
C GLY A 305 5.68 24.85 25.92
N VAL A 306 6.70 24.53 25.09
CA VAL A 306 6.70 24.77 23.63
C VAL A 306 5.59 24.04 22.87
N ILE A 307 4.97 23.03 23.48
CA ILE A 307 3.78 22.37 22.94
C ILE A 307 2.66 23.35 22.57
N SER A 308 2.53 24.47 23.31
CA SER A 308 1.50 25.47 23.06
C SER A 308 1.73 26.28 21.78
N ASP A 309 3.00 26.51 21.43
CA ASP A 309 3.39 27.22 20.22
C ASP A 309 3.25 26.34 18.96
N ASN A 310 3.40 25.02 19.13
CA ASN A 310 3.32 24.03 18.05
C ASN A 310 1.91 23.44 17.83
N LEU A 311 0.90 23.93 18.54
CA LEU A 311 -0.44 23.34 18.50
C LEU A 311 -1.16 23.56 17.15
N TRP A 312 -0.90 24.71 16.51
CA TRP A 312 -1.61 25.19 15.33
C TRP A 312 -0.80 25.03 14.04
N SER A 313 -1.51 25.02 12.91
CA SER A 313 -0.93 24.88 11.58
C SER A 313 -0.27 26.17 11.07
N ASN A 314 0.79 25.98 10.27
CA ASN A 314 1.58 27.03 9.63
C ASN A 314 1.78 26.68 8.14
N TYR A 315 0.68 26.68 7.38
CA TYR A 315 0.71 26.45 5.93
C TYR A 315 1.21 27.67 5.17
N GLY A 316 2.00 27.44 4.13
CA GLY A 316 2.59 28.53 3.35
C GLY A 316 2.95 28.15 1.92
N PRO A 317 3.10 29.13 1.01
CA PRO A 317 3.62 28.90 -0.33
C PRO A 317 5.11 28.51 -0.30
N SER A 318 5.59 27.92 -1.40
CA SER A 318 7.02 27.70 -1.62
C SER A 318 7.76 29.05 -1.59
N GLY A 319 8.92 29.10 -0.94
CA GLY A 319 9.71 30.31 -0.75
C GLY A 319 9.25 31.21 0.41
N MET A 320 8.29 30.78 1.24
CA MET A 320 7.94 31.49 2.48
C MET A 320 9.06 31.36 3.51
N LEU A 321 9.41 32.48 4.16
CA LEU A 321 10.39 32.50 5.26
C LEU A 321 9.87 31.74 6.49
N VAL A 322 10.73 30.95 7.11
CA VAL A 322 10.42 30.29 8.38
C VAL A 322 10.65 31.29 9.52
N GLU A 323 9.54 31.83 10.05
CA GLU A 323 9.56 32.83 11.12
C GLU A 323 8.98 32.29 12.43
N ARG A 324 9.54 32.71 13.57
CA ARG A 324 9.00 32.40 14.90
C ARG A 324 7.79 33.27 15.22
N THR A 325 6.69 32.65 15.63
CA THR A 325 5.47 33.33 16.07
C THR A 325 5.66 33.92 17.48
N GLY A 326 5.20 35.14 17.70
CA GLY A 326 5.18 35.78 19.04
C GLY A 326 6.30 36.80 19.33
N GLN A 327 7.23 37.03 18.40
CA GLN A 327 8.28 38.05 18.54
C GLN A 327 7.90 39.32 17.76
N ALA A 328 7.90 40.48 18.42
CA ALA A 328 7.51 41.76 17.81
C ALA A 328 8.63 42.29 16.90
N ASN A 329 8.30 42.58 15.64
CA ASN A 329 9.23 43.10 14.65
C ASN A 329 8.96 44.57 14.31
N LEU A 330 10.03 45.31 14.00
CA LEU A 330 9.95 46.53 13.19
C LEU A 330 9.86 46.09 11.72
N THR A 331 8.73 46.42 11.08
CA THR A 331 8.26 45.82 9.83
C THR A 331 9.03 46.28 8.59
N ALA A 332 9.97 45.48 8.10
CA ALA A 332 10.36 45.50 6.69
C ALA A 332 9.66 44.34 5.96
N LYS A 333 8.94 44.65 4.86
CA LYS A 333 8.33 43.62 4.00
C LYS A 333 9.44 42.77 3.37
N PRO A 334 9.26 41.44 3.25
CA PRO A 334 10.23 40.59 2.56
C PRO A 334 10.42 41.08 1.12
N THR A 335 11.67 41.18 0.68
CA THR A 335 12.04 41.63 -0.67
C THR A 335 12.41 40.43 -1.54
N ALA A 336 12.26 40.53 -2.87
CA ALA A 336 12.56 39.43 -3.80
C ALA A 336 14.02 38.94 -3.72
N GLY A 337 14.95 39.78 -3.24
CA GLY A 337 16.36 39.41 -3.03
C GLY A 337 16.64 38.62 -1.75
N ASP A 338 15.67 38.48 -0.84
CA ASP A 338 15.85 37.73 0.41
C ASP A 338 16.04 36.23 0.16
N ILE A 339 15.53 35.69 -0.95
CA ILE A 339 15.66 34.27 -1.35
C ILE A 339 17.13 33.82 -1.44
N TYR A 340 18.04 34.73 -1.81
CA TYR A 340 19.47 34.42 -1.99
C TYR A 340 20.31 34.63 -0.73
N ARG A 341 19.69 35.07 0.36
CA ARG A 341 20.32 35.31 1.65
C ARG A 341 20.26 34.04 2.52
N PRO A 342 21.05 33.95 3.61
CA PRO A 342 21.12 32.75 4.43
C PRO A 342 19.90 32.61 5.35
N TYR A 343 18.69 32.73 4.81
CA TYR A 343 17.43 32.45 5.49
C TYR A 343 16.97 31.02 5.21
N VAL A 344 16.15 30.48 6.11
CA VAL A 344 15.46 29.21 5.90
C VAL A 344 14.10 29.46 5.24
N PHE A 345 13.82 28.73 4.17
CA PHE A 345 12.60 28.85 3.37
C PHE A 345 11.83 27.54 3.32
N ASN A 346 10.52 27.64 3.13
CA ASN A 346 9.69 26.49 2.76
C ASN A 346 10.04 26.03 1.34
N ASP A 347 10.48 24.78 1.21
CA ASP A 347 10.85 24.14 -0.06
C ASP A 347 9.64 24.04 -1.02
N ILE A 348 8.50 23.56 -0.51
CA ILE A 348 7.28 23.34 -1.28
C ILE A 348 6.08 24.06 -0.66
N ALA A 349 5.06 24.34 -1.48
CA ALA A 349 3.78 24.84 -0.98
C ALA A 349 3.08 23.74 -0.16
N THR A 350 2.68 24.07 1.06
CA THR A 350 2.09 23.11 2.00
C THR A 350 0.61 23.37 2.22
N PHE A 351 -0.17 22.30 2.23
CA PHE A 351 -1.58 22.30 2.59
C PHE A 351 -1.95 20.91 3.13
N PHE A 352 -3.02 20.83 3.91
CA PHE A 352 -3.43 19.61 4.62
C PHE A 352 -3.47 18.37 3.72
N THR A 353 -4.04 18.48 2.52
CA THR A 353 -4.24 17.31 1.64
C THR A 353 -2.95 16.77 1.02
N LEU A 354 -1.96 17.62 0.79
CA LEU A 354 -0.61 17.21 0.35
C LEU A 354 0.11 16.44 1.45
N LEU A 355 0.01 16.89 2.71
CA LEU A 355 0.62 16.20 3.85
C LEU A 355 0.00 14.82 4.09
N VAL A 356 -1.31 14.66 3.87
CA VAL A 356 -1.96 13.33 3.89
C VAL A 356 -1.33 12.39 2.87
N GLY A 357 -1.09 12.87 1.63
CA GLY A 357 -0.45 12.10 0.57
C GLY A 357 1.02 11.75 0.83
N ILE A 358 1.77 12.64 1.50
CA ILE A 358 3.16 12.38 1.90
C ILE A 358 3.24 11.42 3.09
N TYR A 359 2.27 11.49 4.01
CA TYR A 359 2.25 10.65 5.20
C TYR A 359 1.76 9.23 4.91
N PHE A 360 0.76 9.04 4.03
CA PHE A 360 0.10 7.75 3.82
C PHE A 360 1.05 6.55 3.56
N PRO A 361 2.18 6.66 2.84
CA PRO A 361 3.14 5.56 2.67
C PRO A 361 3.62 4.94 3.99
N SER A 362 3.67 5.72 5.08
CA SER A 362 4.13 5.29 6.42
C SER A 362 3.23 4.25 7.10
N VAL A 363 1.97 4.14 6.67
CA VAL A 363 1.01 3.16 7.22
C VAL A 363 0.77 1.99 6.26
N THR A 364 1.41 2.00 5.09
CA THR A 364 1.33 0.90 4.12
C THR A 364 2.15 -0.32 4.59
N GLY A 365 2.14 -1.41 3.82
CA GLY A 365 2.91 -2.61 4.15
C GLY A 365 2.16 -3.65 5.00
N ILE A 366 0.87 -3.46 5.29
CA ILE A 366 0.06 -4.41 6.08
C ILE A 366 -0.02 -5.81 5.47
N MET A 367 0.15 -5.93 4.15
CA MET A 367 0.12 -7.22 3.43
C MET A 367 1.36 -8.08 3.69
N ALA A 368 2.43 -7.50 4.26
CA ALA A 368 3.62 -8.24 4.66
C ALA A 368 3.33 -9.33 5.70
N GLY A 369 2.30 -9.17 6.53
CA GLY A 369 1.89 -10.19 7.50
C GLY A 369 1.42 -11.50 6.86
N SER A 370 0.88 -11.45 5.64
CA SER A 370 0.42 -12.63 4.88
C SER A 370 1.44 -13.17 3.88
N ASN A 371 2.58 -12.49 3.70
CA ASN A 371 3.58 -12.87 2.69
C ASN A 371 4.35 -14.15 3.02
N ARG A 372 4.19 -14.72 4.22
CA ARG A 372 4.77 -16.00 4.65
C ARG A 372 3.73 -17.03 5.04
N SER A 373 2.58 -17.05 4.35
CA SER A 373 1.44 -17.90 4.71
C SER A 373 1.78 -19.39 4.79
N GLY A 374 2.69 -19.90 3.95
CA GLY A 374 3.08 -21.30 3.89
C GLY A 374 3.98 -21.79 5.03
N ASP A 375 4.72 -20.89 5.69
CA ASP A 375 5.68 -21.28 6.76
C ASP A 375 5.06 -21.24 8.17
N LEU A 376 3.81 -20.78 8.28
CA LEU A 376 3.12 -20.60 9.55
C LEU A 376 2.49 -21.90 10.04
N LYS A 377 2.66 -22.21 11.33
CA LYS A 377 2.01 -23.37 11.95
C LYS A 377 0.48 -23.32 11.90
N ASP A 378 -0.08 -22.13 12.10
CA ASP A 378 -1.51 -21.83 12.00
C ASP A 378 -1.68 -20.44 11.37
N ALA A 379 -1.80 -20.41 10.05
CA ALA A 379 -1.95 -19.18 9.27
C ALA A 379 -3.27 -18.46 9.58
N GLN A 380 -4.38 -19.20 9.76
CA GLN A 380 -5.70 -18.63 9.99
C GLN A 380 -5.79 -17.85 11.30
N ARG A 381 -5.08 -18.30 12.35
CA ARG A 381 -5.01 -17.56 13.62
C ARG A 381 -3.89 -16.53 13.64
N SER A 382 -2.73 -16.84 13.06
CA SER A 382 -1.54 -15.98 13.15
C SER A 382 -1.63 -14.72 12.30
N ILE A 383 -2.20 -14.81 11.08
CA ILE A 383 -2.29 -13.64 10.18
C ILE A 383 -3.16 -12.53 10.80
N PRO A 384 -4.40 -12.79 11.29
CA PRO A 384 -5.22 -11.75 11.91
C PRO A 384 -4.58 -11.15 13.16
N THR A 385 -4.10 -12.00 14.08
CA THR A 385 -3.56 -11.56 15.37
C THR A 385 -2.27 -10.78 15.21
N GLY A 386 -1.34 -11.26 14.37
CA GLY A 386 -0.06 -10.59 14.13
C GLY A 386 -0.21 -9.27 13.38
N THR A 387 -1.09 -9.21 12.37
CA THR A 387 -1.27 -8.00 11.55
C THR A 387 -1.95 -6.88 12.34
N ILE A 388 -3.04 -7.17 13.07
CA ILE A 388 -3.74 -6.17 13.88
C ILE A 388 -2.84 -5.64 14.99
N PHE A 389 -2.08 -6.51 15.66
CA PHE A 389 -1.15 -6.09 16.70
C PHE A 389 -0.01 -5.23 16.14
N ALA A 390 0.53 -5.56 14.97
CA ALA A 390 1.55 -4.74 14.31
C ALA A 390 1.04 -3.33 13.94
N ILE A 391 -0.18 -3.22 13.43
CA ILE A 391 -0.80 -1.92 13.12
C ILE A 391 -1.07 -1.13 14.41
N ALA A 392 -1.53 -1.79 15.47
CA ALA A 392 -1.74 -1.13 16.76
C ALA A 392 -0.43 -0.58 17.34
N THR A 393 0.65 -1.37 17.34
CA THR A 393 1.97 -0.94 17.81
C THR A 393 2.52 0.23 16.99
N THR A 394 2.47 0.13 15.66
CA THR A 394 3.00 1.19 14.78
C THR A 394 2.16 2.46 14.85
N SER A 395 0.83 2.36 14.93
CA SER A 395 -0.05 3.51 15.16
C SER A 395 0.25 4.20 16.48
N PHE A 396 0.48 3.44 17.55
CA PHE A 396 0.89 4.00 18.84
C PHE A 396 2.21 4.75 18.71
N ILE A 397 3.22 4.18 18.03
CA ILE A 397 4.53 4.83 17.82
C ILE A 397 4.38 6.14 17.03
N TYR A 398 3.57 6.17 15.96
CA TYR A 398 3.38 7.39 15.19
C TYR A 398 2.67 8.49 15.98
N ILE A 399 1.59 8.14 16.68
CA ILE A 399 0.81 9.09 17.49
C ILE A 399 1.65 9.65 18.64
N SER A 400 2.40 8.80 19.35
CA SER A 400 3.28 9.27 20.43
C SER A 400 4.40 10.16 19.91
N CYS A 401 5.01 9.83 18.76
CA CYS A 401 6.06 10.67 18.15
C CYS A 401 5.53 12.04 17.74
N VAL A 402 4.30 12.14 17.20
CA VAL A 402 3.68 13.44 16.87
C VAL A 402 3.62 14.36 18.10
N VAL A 403 3.16 13.83 19.23
CA VAL A 403 3.06 14.59 20.48
C VAL A 403 4.45 14.93 21.03
N LEU A 404 5.38 13.97 21.04
CA LEU A 404 6.74 14.18 21.57
C LEU A 404 7.54 15.19 20.75
N PHE A 405 7.46 15.15 19.41
CA PHE A 405 8.16 16.12 18.55
C PHE A 405 7.65 17.53 18.76
N GLY A 406 6.32 17.71 18.79
CA GLY A 406 5.71 19.01 19.03
C GLY A 406 5.93 19.55 20.45
N ALA A 407 6.16 18.67 21.45
CA ALA A 407 6.39 19.08 22.83
C ALA A 407 7.87 19.37 23.17
N CYS A 408 8.83 18.75 22.47
CA CYS A 408 10.25 18.87 22.79
C CYS A 408 11.03 19.84 21.88
N ILE A 409 10.60 20.04 20.63
CA ILE A 409 11.38 20.74 19.58
C ILE A 409 10.73 22.09 19.24
N GLU A 410 11.52 23.14 19.07
CA GLU A 410 11.06 24.46 18.66
C GLU A 410 10.44 24.44 17.24
N GLY A 411 9.32 25.13 17.03
CA GLY A 411 8.55 25.10 15.78
C GLY A 411 9.29 25.59 14.53
N VAL A 412 10.28 26.47 14.67
CA VAL A 412 11.14 26.85 13.51
C VAL A 412 12.05 25.72 13.06
N VAL A 413 12.52 24.87 13.97
CA VAL A 413 13.37 23.71 13.66
C VAL A 413 12.51 22.59 13.06
N LEU A 414 11.29 22.39 13.56
CA LEU A 414 10.36 21.42 12.99
C LEU A 414 9.99 21.73 11.54
N ARG A 415 9.83 23.02 11.18
CA ARG A 415 9.49 23.44 9.81
C ARG A 415 10.67 23.39 8.84
N ASP A 416 11.88 23.23 9.34
CA ASP A 416 13.09 23.09 8.55
C ASP A 416 13.32 21.62 8.15
N LYS A 417 13.01 21.31 6.89
CA LYS A 417 13.05 19.95 6.34
C LYS A 417 14.46 19.34 6.31
N PHE A 418 15.49 20.12 6.02
CA PHE A 418 16.88 19.63 5.85
C PHE A 418 17.77 19.90 7.07
N GLY A 419 17.25 20.61 8.08
CA GLY A 419 17.99 20.95 9.29
C GLY A 419 19.07 22.00 9.07
N ASP A 420 18.89 22.91 8.11
CA ASP A 420 19.84 24.00 7.82
C ASP A 420 20.07 24.93 9.03
N SER A 421 19.05 25.08 9.89
CA SER A 421 19.09 25.83 11.16
C SER A 421 19.96 25.16 12.24
N VAL A 422 20.10 23.85 12.20
CA VAL A 422 20.81 23.02 13.20
C VAL A 422 22.07 22.37 12.61
N GLN A 423 22.82 23.13 11.81
CA GLN A 423 24.07 22.70 11.17
C GLN A 423 23.92 21.43 10.31
N ARG A 424 22.81 21.31 9.58
CA ARG A 424 22.51 20.16 8.71
C ARG A 424 22.43 18.83 9.47
N ASN A 425 22.09 18.87 10.76
CA ASN A 425 21.74 17.66 11.49
C ASN A 425 20.27 17.29 11.24
N LEU A 426 20.02 15.98 11.19
CA LEU A 426 18.66 15.46 11.04
C LEU A 426 17.83 15.83 12.29
N VAL A 427 16.66 16.45 12.10
CA VAL A 427 15.85 17.05 13.20
C VAL A 427 15.39 16.02 14.25
N VAL A 428 15.05 14.79 13.87
CA VAL A 428 14.80 13.73 14.86
C VAL A 428 16.10 13.15 15.46
N GLY A 429 17.23 13.29 14.77
CA GLY A 429 18.54 12.88 15.26
C GLY A 429 19.03 13.74 16.42
N ILE A 430 18.83 15.07 16.38
CA ILE A 430 19.20 15.96 17.48
C ILE A 430 18.43 15.67 18.78
N LEU A 431 17.24 15.08 18.68
CA LEU A 431 16.45 14.65 19.84
C LEU A 431 16.95 13.32 20.42
N ALA A 432 17.61 12.47 19.62
CA ALA A 432 17.93 11.10 20.00
C ALA A 432 19.13 10.99 20.94
N TRP A 433 19.07 10.05 21.89
CA TRP A 433 20.18 9.67 22.76
C TRP A 433 20.71 8.28 22.37
N PRO A 434 22.03 8.03 22.36
CA PRO A 434 23.15 8.86 22.85
C PRO A 434 23.75 9.86 21.85
N SER A 435 23.50 9.71 20.56
CA SER A 435 24.08 10.58 19.52
C SER A 435 23.17 10.67 18.29
N PRO A 436 23.13 11.81 17.58
CA PRO A 436 22.36 11.94 16.34
C PRO A 436 22.73 10.91 15.26
N TRP A 437 24.00 10.47 15.25
CA TRP A 437 24.51 9.48 14.30
C TRP A 437 23.82 8.12 14.39
N VAL A 438 23.24 7.77 15.55
CA VAL A 438 22.47 6.53 15.70
C VAL A 438 21.27 6.52 14.75
N ILE A 439 20.57 7.65 14.65
CA ILE A 439 19.41 7.79 13.76
C ILE A 439 19.86 7.91 12.30
N VAL A 440 20.93 8.65 12.01
CA VAL A 440 21.45 8.79 10.64
C VAL A 440 21.84 7.42 10.06
N ILE A 441 22.64 6.65 10.79
CA ILE A 441 23.09 5.31 10.35
C ILE A 441 21.93 4.32 10.37
N GLY A 442 21.09 4.34 11.41
CA GLY A 442 19.96 3.44 11.55
C GLY A 442 18.90 3.62 10.46
N SER A 443 18.54 4.86 10.15
CA SER A 443 17.61 5.20 9.07
C SER A 443 18.19 4.90 7.69
N PHE A 444 19.50 5.11 7.47
CA PHE A 444 20.16 4.73 6.21
C PHE A 444 20.02 3.23 5.91
N PHE A 445 20.41 2.36 6.86
CA PHE A 445 20.28 0.91 6.68
C PHE A 445 18.82 0.44 6.62
N SER A 446 17.92 1.08 7.37
CA SER A 446 16.48 0.81 7.29
C SER A 446 15.93 1.08 5.88
N CYS A 447 16.24 2.24 5.29
CA CYS A 447 15.79 2.60 3.95
C CYS A 447 16.38 1.67 2.88
N CYS A 448 17.67 1.33 2.98
CA CYS A 448 18.31 0.36 2.09
C CYS A 448 17.62 -1.01 2.17
N GLY A 449 17.32 -1.48 3.38
CA GLY A 449 16.63 -2.75 3.61
C GLY A 449 15.23 -2.77 3.02
N ALA A 450 14.45 -1.70 3.21
CA ALA A 450 13.10 -1.56 2.66
C ALA A 450 13.09 -1.48 1.13
N GLY A 451 14.10 -0.79 0.54
CA GLY A 451 14.33 -0.76 -0.90
C GLY A 451 14.62 -2.15 -1.48
N LEU A 452 15.55 -2.89 -0.87
CA LEU A 452 15.86 -4.28 -1.25
C LEU A 452 14.66 -5.22 -1.12
N GLN A 453 13.86 -5.07 -0.07
CA GLN A 453 12.63 -5.84 0.13
C GLN A 453 11.58 -5.56 -0.94
N SER A 454 11.43 -4.29 -1.33
CA SER A 454 10.50 -3.91 -2.41
C SER A 454 10.97 -4.46 -3.77
N LEU A 455 12.28 -4.40 -4.04
CA LEU A 455 12.89 -4.87 -5.29
C LEU A 455 12.93 -6.40 -5.41
N THR A 456 12.77 -7.12 -4.31
CA THR A 456 12.66 -8.59 -4.28
C THR A 456 11.21 -9.05 -4.28
N GLY A 457 10.32 -8.34 -3.57
CA GLY A 457 8.91 -8.68 -3.46
C GLY A 457 8.09 -8.40 -4.72
N ALA A 458 8.28 -7.24 -5.35
CA ALA A 458 7.52 -6.86 -6.54
C ALA A 458 7.73 -7.83 -7.73
N PRO A 459 8.96 -8.29 -8.07
CA PRO A 459 9.16 -9.29 -9.12
C PRO A 459 8.48 -10.63 -8.83
N ARG A 460 8.52 -11.10 -7.57
CA ARG A 460 7.89 -12.37 -7.16
C ARG A 460 6.38 -12.31 -7.30
N LEU A 461 5.78 -11.17 -6.94
CA LEU A 461 4.36 -10.91 -7.14
C LEU A 461 3.98 -10.91 -8.63
N LEU A 462 4.76 -10.23 -9.48
CA LEU A 462 4.50 -10.20 -10.91
C LEU A 462 4.64 -11.59 -11.55
N GLN A 463 5.64 -12.36 -11.11
CA GLN A 463 5.83 -13.75 -11.55
C GLN A 463 4.64 -14.64 -11.19
N ALA A 464 4.04 -14.46 -10.00
CA ALA A 464 2.83 -15.17 -9.59
C ALA A 464 1.62 -14.84 -10.47
N ILE A 465 1.40 -13.56 -10.73
CA ILE A 465 0.34 -13.09 -11.64
C ILE A 465 0.54 -13.66 -13.06
N ALA A 466 1.79 -13.70 -13.54
CA ALA A 466 2.12 -14.22 -14.86
C ALA A 466 1.89 -15.73 -14.98
N ARG A 467 2.21 -16.51 -13.94
CA ARG A 467 2.01 -17.97 -13.93
C ARG A 467 0.56 -18.40 -13.79
N ASP A 468 -0.28 -17.61 -13.10
CA ASP A 468 -1.73 -17.86 -13.06
C ASP A 468 -2.41 -17.71 -14.45
N GLY A 469 -1.73 -17.07 -15.41
CA GLY A 469 -2.21 -16.99 -16.79
C GLY A 469 -3.48 -16.14 -16.98
N ILE A 470 -3.83 -15.31 -15.98
CA ILE A 470 -4.96 -14.35 -16.02
C ILE A 470 -4.75 -13.28 -17.10
N VAL A 471 -3.50 -12.88 -17.34
CA VAL A 471 -3.14 -11.83 -18.31
C VAL A 471 -2.13 -12.39 -19.31
N PRO A 472 -2.55 -12.76 -20.54
CA PRO A 472 -1.71 -13.46 -21.51
C PRO A 472 -0.42 -12.73 -21.89
N PHE A 473 -0.47 -11.40 -22.05
CA PHE A 473 0.72 -10.64 -22.43
C PHE A 473 1.77 -10.55 -21.31
N LEU A 474 1.41 -10.84 -20.06
CA LEU A 474 2.34 -10.87 -18.93
C LEU A 474 3.06 -12.22 -18.78
N GLN A 475 2.72 -13.25 -19.57
CA GLN A 475 3.29 -14.59 -19.43
C GLN A 475 4.82 -14.63 -19.58
N VAL A 476 5.41 -13.73 -20.36
CA VAL A 476 6.87 -13.60 -20.52
C VAL A 476 7.58 -13.35 -19.17
N PHE A 477 6.91 -12.65 -18.25
CA PHE A 477 7.44 -12.33 -16.93
C PHE A 477 7.36 -13.50 -15.93
N GLY A 478 6.74 -14.63 -16.31
CA GLY A 478 6.68 -15.85 -15.50
C GLY A 478 7.98 -16.68 -15.51
N HIS A 479 8.94 -16.31 -16.37
CA HIS A 479 10.23 -16.99 -16.47
C HIS A 479 11.08 -16.77 -15.21
N GLY A 480 11.57 -17.86 -14.62
CA GLY A 480 12.47 -17.83 -13.46
C GLY A 480 13.69 -18.71 -13.70
N LYS A 481 14.78 -18.43 -12.97
CA LYS A 481 15.95 -19.33 -12.90
C LYS A 481 15.55 -20.67 -12.25
N ALA A 482 16.45 -21.66 -12.28
CA ALA A 482 16.25 -22.97 -11.66
C ALA A 482 15.91 -22.89 -10.15
N ASN A 483 16.35 -21.82 -9.49
CA ASN A 483 16.11 -21.48 -8.10
C ASN A 483 14.85 -20.61 -7.86
N GLY A 484 14.00 -20.42 -8.88
CA GLY A 484 12.72 -19.71 -8.80
C GLY A 484 12.78 -18.19 -8.89
N GLU A 485 13.99 -17.62 -8.89
CA GLU A 485 14.17 -16.17 -8.93
C GLU A 485 13.76 -15.61 -10.31
N PRO A 486 12.86 -14.62 -10.37
CA PRO A 486 12.39 -14.04 -11.62
C PRO A 486 13.44 -13.14 -12.27
N THR A 487 13.68 -13.31 -13.58
CA THR A 487 14.66 -12.49 -14.32
C THR A 487 14.00 -11.32 -15.04
N TRP A 488 13.05 -11.59 -15.95
CA TRP A 488 12.37 -10.55 -16.72
C TRP A 488 11.50 -9.63 -15.85
N ALA A 489 10.86 -10.17 -14.81
CA ALA A 489 10.09 -9.33 -13.88
C ALA A 489 10.98 -8.43 -13.02
N LEU A 490 12.22 -8.86 -12.70
CA LEU A 490 13.21 -8.01 -12.03
C LEU A 490 13.67 -6.87 -12.95
N LEU A 491 13.85 -7.15 -14.24
CA LEU A 491 14.20 -6.11 -15.22
C LEU A 491 13.07 -5.07 -15.38
N LEU A 492 11.81 -5.53 -15.45
CA LEU A 492 10.66 -4.62 -15.55
C LEU A 492 10.50 -3.75 -14.30
N THR A 493 10.64 -4.34 -13.11
CA THR A 493 10.59 -3.58 -11.85
C THR A 493 11.73 -2.58 -11.75
N ALA A 494 12.96 -2.93 -12.12
CA ALA A 494 14.06 -1.97 -12.18
C ALA A 494 13.74 -0.81 -13.15
N GLY A 495 13.19 -1.12 -14.33
CA GLY A 495 12.79 -0.08 -15.30
C GLY A 495 11.69 0.86 -14.79
N ILE A 496 10.67 0.34 -14.10
CA ILE A 496 9.62 1.18 -13.49
C ILE A 496 10.17 1.96 -12.28
N CYS A 497 11.03 1.34 -11.47
CA CYS A 497 11.70 2.01 -10.37
C CYS A 497 12.52 3.21 -10.85
N GLU A 498 13.21 3.07 -11.98
CA GLU A 498 14.00 4.12 -12.61
C GLU A 498 13.14 5.33 -12.98
N ILE A 499 11.92 5.12 -13.50
CA ILE A 499 10.97 6.22 -13.75
C ILE A 499 10.71 7.02 -12.48
N GLY A 500 10.52 6.35 -11.34
CA GLY A 500 10.35 7.00 -10.04
C GLY A 500 11.60 7.76 -9.57
N ILE A 501 12.81 7.25 -9.86
CA ILE A 501 14.07 7.89 -9.50
C ILE A 501 14.34 9.14 -10.35
N LEU A 502 13.97 9.12 -11.63
CA LEU A 502 14.12 10.28 -12.52
C LEU A 502 13.27 11.50 -12.10
N ILE A 503 12.15 11.26 -11.40
CA ILE A 503 11.36 12.33 -10.76
C ILE A 503 12.19 13.05 -9.67
N ALA A 504 13.14 12.36 -9.03
CA ALA A 504 14.15 12.85 -8.08
C ALA A 504 13.62 13.41 -6.74
N SER A 505 12.37 13.86 -6.68
CA SER A 505 11.74 14.37 -5.47
C SER A 505 10.96 13.27 -4.74
N LEU A 506 11.37 12.97 -3.51
CA LEU A 506 10.67 12.04 -2.61
C LEU A 506 9.21 12.47 -2.39
N ASP A 507 8.98 13.77 -2.21
CA ASP A 507 7.66 14.32 -1.88
C ASP A 507 6.69 14.25 -3.08
N ALA A 508 7.20 14.18 -4.31
CA ALA A 508 6.40 13.97 -5.51
C ALA A 508 6.08 12.48 -5.76
N VAL A 509 7.00 11.57 -5.40
CA VAL A 509 6.81 10.12 -5.58
C VAL A 509 5.85 9.53 -4.54
N ALA A 510 5.87 10.03 -3.30
CA ALA A 510 5.04 9.51 -2.21
C ALA A 510 3.51 9.55 -2.49
N PRO A 511 2.92 10.64 -3.05
CA PRO A 511 1.51 10.66 -3.43
C PRO A 511 1.16 9.67 -4.55
N ILE A 512 2.05 9.45 -5.53
CA ILE A 512 1.82 8.50 -6.64
C ILE A 512 1.69 7.08 -6.08
N LEU A 513 2.61 6.70 -5.19
CA LEU A 513 2.56 5.43 -4.49
C LEU A 513 1.29 5.27 -3.65
N SER A 514 0.90 6.33 -2.95
CA SER A 514 -0.29 6.33 -2.10
C SER A 514 -1.56 6.02 -2.88
N MET A 515 -1.66 6.49 -4.13
CA MET A 515 -2.80 6.18 -5.01
C MET A 515 -2.92 4.68 -5.30
N PHE A 516 -1.81 4.00 -5.62
CA PHE A 516 -1.82 2.57 -5.90
C PHE A 516 -2.18 1.73 -4.66
N PHE A 517 -1.66 2.08 -3.48
CA PHE A 517 -2.01 1.38 -2.24
C PHE A 517 -3.44 1.64 -1.78
N LEU A 518 -3.92 2.90 -1.85
CA LEU A 518 -5.33 3.23 -1.56
C LEU A 518 -6.28 2.48 -2.49
N MET A 519 -5.93 2.37 -3.77
CA MET A 519 -6.69 1.59 -4.74
C MET A 519 -6.72 0.09 -4.42
N CYS A 520 -5.58 -0.49 -4.06
CA CYS A 520 -5.49 -1.87 -3.62
C CYS A 520 -6.40 -2.13 -2.40
N TYR A 521 -6.32 -1.26 -1.39
CA TYR A 521 -7.14 -1.36 -0.17
C TYR A 521 -8.62 -1.11 -0.43
N LEU A 522 -8.95 -0.21 -1.37
CA LEU A 522 -10.32 0.03 -1.83
C LEU A 522 -10.93 -1.26 -2.39
N PHE A 523 -10.24 -1.96 -3.29
CA PHE A 523 -10.77 -3.20 -3.88
C PHE A 523 -10.88 -4.34 -2.88
N VAL A 524 -9.92 -4.49 -1.97
CA VAL A 524 -10.01 -5.50 -0.90
C VAL A 524 -11.24 -5.24 -0.02
N ASN A 525 -11.44 -4.01 0.42
CA ASN A 525 -12.59 -3.64 1.25
C ASN A 525 -13.93 -3.77 0.49
N LEU A 526 -13.98 -3.33 -0.75
CA LEU A 526 -15.15 -3.45 -1.62
C LEU A 526 -15.54 -4.92 -1.83
N ALA A 527 -14.57 -5.77 -2.20
CA ALA A 527 -14.80 -7.18 -2.48
C ALA A 527 -15.36 -7.91 -1.24
N CYS A 528 -14.75 -7.73 -0.06
CA CYS A 528 -15.25 -8.34 1.18
C CYS A 528 -16.68 -7.91 1.51
N ALA A 529 -17.01 -6.62 1.36
CA ALA A 529 -18.36 -6.11 1.61
C ALA A 529 -19.38 -6.68 0.61
N VAL A 530 -19.05 -6.66 -0.68
CA VAL A 530 -19.93 -7.14 -1.75
C VAL A 530 -20.18 -8.64 -1.64
N GLN A 531 -19.15 -9.44 -1.38
CA GLN A 531 -19.30 -10.90 -1.26
C GLN A 531 -20.18 -11.30 -0.08
N THR A 532 -20.02 -10.63 1.07
CA THR A 532 -20.90 -10.83 2.23
C THR A 532 -22.33 -10.42 1.94
N LEU A 533 -22.55 -9.28 1.27
CA LEU A 533 -23.88 -8.77 0.96
C LEU A 533 -24.61 -9.64 -0.07
N LEU A 534 -23.89 -10.12 -1.08
CA LEU A 534 -24.42 -10.97 -2.14
C LEU A 534 -24.55 -12.45 -1.75
N ARG A 535 -24.06 -12.83 -0.55
CA ARG A 535 -24.00 -14.20 -0.05
C ARG A 535 -23.37 -15.13 -1.09
N THR A 536 -22.14 -14.82 -1.50
CA THR A 536 -21.42 -15.67 -2.44
C THR A 536 -21.19 -17.06 -1.83
N PRO A 537 -21.38 -18.17 -2.58
CA PRO A 537 -21.45 -19.53 -2.01
C PRO A 537 -20.22 -19.94 -1.18
N ASN A 538 -19.02 -19.57 -1.66
CA ASN A 538 -17.75 -19.96 -1.05
C ASN A 538 -17.22 -18.94 -0.02
N TRP A 539 -18.00 -17.90 0.31
CA TRP A 539 -17.57 -16.85 1.23
C TRP A 539 -18.22 -17.03 2.60
N ARG A 540 -17.44 -17.55 3.57
CA ARG A 540 -17.88 -17.82 4.95
C ARG A 540 -16.79 -17.41 5.95
N PRO A 541 -16.52 -16.10 6.11
CA PRO A 541 -15.46 -15.63 6.99
C PRO A 541 -15.75 -16.02 8.45
N ARG A 542 -14.78 -16.68 9.11
CA ARG A 542 -14.91 -17.16 10.50
C ARG A 542 -14.38 -16.17 11.54
N PHE A 543 -13.86 -15.03 11.11
CA PHE A 543 -13.30 -14.02 12.01
C PHE A 543 -14.38 -13.31 12.84
N LYS A 544 -14.25 -13.36 14.17
CA LYS A 544 -15.28 -12.88 15.13
C LYS A 544 -15.59 -11.38 15.03
N PHE A 545 -14.59 -10.55 14.73
CA PHE A 545 -14.75 -9.09 14.70
C PHE A 545 -15.06 -8.54 13.30
N TYR A 546 -15.35 -9.42 12.34
CA TYR A 546 -15.69 -9.03 10.98
C TYR A 546 -17.17 -8.65 10.87
N HIS A 547 -17.46 -7.52 10.22
CA HIS A 547 -18.81 -7.17 9.78
C HIS A 547 -18.73 -6.37 8.47
N TRP A 548 -19.70 -6.55 7.57
CA TRP A 548 -19.69 -5.91 6.24
C TRP A 548 -19.65 -4.38 6.31
N THR A 549 -20.22 -3.77 7.35
CA THR A 549 -20.19 -2.31 7.54
C THR A 549 -18.77 -1.79 7.81
N LEU A 550 -17.91 -2.56 8.47
CA LEU A 550 -16.52 -2.18 8.71
C LEU A 550 -15.74 -2.13 7.39
N SER A 551 -15.93 -3.13 6.52
CA SER A 551 -15.34 -3.11 5.17
C SER A 551 -15.90 -1.97 4.32
N PHE A 552 -17.21 -1.69 4.39
CA PHE A 552 -17.81 -0.55 3.68
C PHE A 552 -17.28 0.80 4.18
N LEU A 553 -17.07 0.95 5.49
CA LEU A 553 -16.47 2.15 6.07
C LEU A 553 -15.01 2.31 5.65
N GLY A 554 -14.24 1.21 5.62
CA GLY A 554 -12.87 1.19 5.08
C GLY A 554 -12.82 1.57 3.60
N MET A 555 -13.74 1.06 2.80
CA MET A 555 -13.90 1.44 1.38
C MET A 555 -14.18 2.94 1.22
N SER A 556 -15.09 3.50 2.02
CA SER A 556 -15.44 4.92 1.99
C SER A 556 -14.25 5.82 2.38
N LEU A 557 -13.50 5.43 3.42
CA LEU A 557 -12.29 6.16 3.83
C LEU A 557 -11.18 6.10 2.77
N CYS A 558 -10.95 4.92 2.15
CA CYS A 558 -9.98 4.79 1.07
C CYS A 558 -10.32 5.73 -0.10
N LEU A 559 -11.60 5.74 -0.50
CA LEU A 559 -12.08 6.60 -1.58
C LEU A 559 -11.94 8.09 -1.23
N SER A 560 -12.31 8.47 0.00
CA SER A 560 -12.19 9.85 0.48
C SER A 560 -10.73 10.33 0.46
N LEU A 561 -9.79 9.55 0.99
CA LEU A 561 -8.36 9.89 1.00
C LEU A 561 -7.77 10.02 -0.41
N MET A 562 -8.21 9.17 -1.35
CA MET A 562 -7.76 9.20 -2.73
C MET A 562 -8.18 10.51 -3.44
N PHE A 563 -9.43 10.93 -3.29
CA PHE A 563 -9.94 12.17 -3.87
C PHE A 563 -9.38 13.43 -3.20
N ILE A 564 -9.14 13.38 -1.88
CA ILE A 564 -8.53 14.47 -1.11
C ILE A 564 -7.10 14.73 -1.58
N SER A 565 -6.31 13.68 -1.79
CA SER A 565 -4.91 13.80 -2.20
C SER A 565 -4.77 14.33 -3.63
N SER A 566 -5.41 13.68 -4.61
CA SER A 566 -5.48 14.18 -5.98
C SER A 566 -6.65 13.57 -6.73
N TRP A 567 -7.70 14.37 -6.94
CA TRP A 567 -8.92 13.92 -7.60
C TRP A 567 -8.70 13.47 -9.06
N TYR A 568 -7.76 14.09 -9.78
CA TYR A 568 -7.50 13.77 -11.18
C TYR A 568 -6.72 12.46 -11.33
N TYR A 569 -5.68 12.25 -10.51
CA TYR A 569 -4.97 10.95 -10.46
C TYR A 569 -5.90 9.84 -9.99
N ALA A 570 -6.77 10.12 -9.01
CA ALA A 570 -7.77 9.18 -8.52
C ALA A 570 -8.72 8.69 -9.63
N LEU A 571 -9.25 9.60 -10.44
CA LEU A 571 -10.14 9.25 -11.56
C LEU A 571 -9.43 8.40 -12.61
N VAL A 572 -8.22 8.79 -13.02
CA VAL A 572 -7.43 8.04 -14.01
C VAL A 572 -7.10 6.64 -13.50
N ALA A 573 -6.65 6.53 -12.24
CA ALA A 573 -6.35 5.23 -11.64
C ALA A 573 -7.58 4.32 -11.60
N MET A 574 -8.73 4.81 -11.13
CA MET A 574 -10.00 4.07 -11.09
C MET A 574 -10.44 3.56 -12.46
N VAL A 575 -10.32 4.39 -13.50
CA VAL A 575 -10.63 3.97 -14.88
C VAL A 575 -9.70 2.86 -15.33
N ILE A 576 -8.38 2.99 -15.10
CA ILE A 576 -7.41 1.97 -15.49
C ILE A 576 -7.69 0.64 -14.80
N ALA A 577 -7.92 0.64 -13.48
CA ALA A 577 -8.17 -0.63 -12.80
C ALA A 577 -9.55 -1.22 -13.12
N GLY A 578 -10.56 -0.39 -13.39
CA GLY A 578 -11.84 -0.85 -13.92
C GLY A 578 -11.67 -1.54 -15.28
N CYS A 579 -10.83 -1.00 -16.15
CA CYS A 579 -10.48 -1.63 -17.43
C CYS A 579 -9.73 -2.95 -17.22
N ILE A 580 -8.77 -3.01 -16.29
CA ILE A 580 -8.04 -4.24 -15.95
C ILE A 580 -8.99 -5.32 -15.42
N TYR A 581 -9.87 -4.95 -14.48
CA TYR A 581 -10.87 -5.87 -13.92
C TYR A 581 -11.77 -6.45 -15.02
N LYS A 582 -12.32 -5.60 -15.89
CA LYS A 582 -13.18 -6.03 -17.00
C LYS A 582 -12.43 -6.87 -18.04
N TYR A 583 -11.17 -6.55 -18.30
CA TYR A 583 -10.32 -7.33 -19.19
C TYR A 583 -10.07 -8.75 -18.66
N ILE A 584 -9.78 -8.89 -17.36
CA ILE A 584 -9.59 -10.20 -16.73
C ILE A 584 -10.89 -11.01 -16.76
N GLU A 585 -12.03 -10.38 -16.45
CA GLU A 585 -13.36 -11.03 -16.52
C GLU A 585 -13.66 -11.56 -17.93
N TYR A 586 -13.40 -10.76 -18.96
CA TYR A 586 -13.59 -11.13 -20.36
C TYR A 586 -12.72 -12.35 -20.76
N ARG A 587 -11.43 -12.32 -20.43
CA ARG A 587 -10.51 -13.43 -20.76
C ARG A 587 -10.80 -14.70 -19.95
N GLY A 588 -11.24 -14.55 -18.70
CA GLY A 588 -11.72 -15.66 -17.89
C GLY A 588 -12.92 -16.36 -18.53
N ALA A 589 -13.91 -15.58 -18.98
CA ALA A 589 -15.07 -16.10 -19.69
C ALA A 589 -14.72 -16.78 -21.03
N GLU A 590 -13.79 -16.21 -21.79
CA GLU A 590 -13.31 -16.80 -23.06
C GLU A 590 -12.63 -18.16 -22.83
N LYS A 591 -11.83 -18.29 -21.76
CA LYS A 591 -11.14 -19.55 -21.43
C LYS A 591 -12.09 -20.63 -20.93
N GLU A 592 -13.09 -20.28 -20.11
CA GLU A 592 -14.03 -21.25 -19.52
C GLU A 592 -15.11 -21.70 -20.52
N TRP A 593 -15.60 -20.79 -21.37
CA TRP A 593 -16.76 -21.04 -22.25
C TRP A 593 -16.44 -21.03 -23.75
N GLY A 594 -15.19 -20.77 -24.14
CA GLY A 594 -14.73 -20.69 -25.52
C GLY A 594 -15.02 -19.36 -26.24
N ASP A 595 -16.01 -18.59 -25.78
CA ASP A 595 -16.37 -17.26 -26.28
C ASP A 595 -16.52 -16.28 -25.11
N GLY A 596 -15.87 -15.12 -25.19
CA GLY A 596 -15.85 -14.12 -24.12
C GLY A 596 -17.22 -13.50 -23.84
N ILE A 597 -17.93 -13.00 -24.86
CA ILE A 597 -19.20 -12.27 -24.64
C ILE A 597 -20.30 -13.22 -24.21
N ARG A 598 -20.45 -14.36 -24.90
CA ARG A 598 -21.42 -15.38 -24.51
C ARG A 598 -21.05 -16.00 -23.17
N GLY A 599 -19.77 -16.23 -22.91
CA GLY A 599 -19.26 -16.75 -21.64
C GLY A 599 -19.63 -15.88 -20.44
N LEU A 600 -19.57 -14.56 -20.56
CA LEU A 600 -20.00 -13.63 -19.49
C LEU A 600 -21.47 -13.85 -19.11
N SER A 601 -22.35 -14.01 -20.10
CA SER A 601 -23.78 -14.26 -19.86
C SER A 601 -24.04 -15.62 -19.22
N LEU A 602 -23.27 -16.65 -19.62
CA LEU A 602 -23.35 -18.00 -19.06
C LEU A 602 -22.85 -18.04 -17.61
N ASN A 603 -21.75 -17.35 -17.31
CA ASN A 603 -21.23 -17.23 -15.95
C ASN A 603 -22.21 -16.51 -15.03
N ALA A 604 -22.81 -15.41 -15.48
CA ALA A 604 -23.84 -14.70 -14.72
C ALA A 604 -25.06 -15.60 -14.44
N ALA A 605 -25.51 -16.38 -15.43
CA ALA A 605 -26.63 -17.31 -15.26
C ALA A 605 -26.30 -18.45 -14.28
N ARG A 606 -25.12 -19.07 -14.41
CA ARG A 606 -24.64 -20.13 -13.52
C ARG A 606 -24.56 -19.65 -12.07
N TYR A 607 -23.94 -18.49 -11.83
CA TYR A 607 -23.82 -17.93 -10.48
C TYR A 607 -25.19 -17.66 -9.85
N ALA A 608 -26.13 -17.13 -10.63
CA ALA A 608 -27.49 -16.88 -10.15
C ALA A 608 -28.23 -18.19 -9.79
N LEU A 609 -28.05 -19.25 -10.57
CA LEU A 609 -28.67 -20.56 -10.32
C LEU A 609 -28.10 -21.25 -9.06
N ILE A 610 -26.78 -21.27 -8.89
CA ILE A 610 -26.14 -21.87 -7.70
C ILE A 610 -26.58 -21.15 -6.43
N ARG A 611 -26.71 -19.82 -6.47
CA ARG A 611 -27.19 -19.04 -5.32
C ARG A 611 -28.64 -19.35 -4.94
N LEU A 612 -29.47 -19.72 -5.91
CA LEU A 612 -30.87 -20.09 -5.65
C LEU A 612 -30.99 -21.42 -4.90
N GLU A 613 -30.02 -22.32 -5.05
CA GLU A 613 -30.00 -23.64 -4.40
C GLU A 613 -29.86 -23.54 -2.87
N GLU A 614 -29.07 -22.59 -2.36
CA GLU A 614 -28.90 -22.37 -0.91
C GLU A 614 -30.10 -21.64 -0.26
N SER A 615 -30.96 -21.01 -1.06
CA SER A 615 -32.10 -20.25 -0.55
C SER A 615 -33.28 -21.18 -0.22
N PRO A 616 -34.08 -20.91 0.83
CA PRO A 616 -35.22 -21.76 1.16
C PRO A 616 -36.21 -21.80 -0.02
N PRO A 617 -36.62 -23.01 -0.48
CA PRO A 617 -37.37 -23.17 -1.73
C PRO A 617 -38.79 -22.59 -1.66
N HIS A 618 -39.38 -22.54 -0.46
CA HIS A 618 -40.74 -22.05 -0.27
C HIS A 618 -40.75 -20.55 0.04
N THR A 619 -41.13 -19.76 -0.97
CA THR A 619 -41.44 -18.35 -0.78
C THR A 619 -42.79 -18.20 -0.08
N LYS A 620 -42.91 -17.30 0.91
CA LYS A 620 -44.20 -16.99 1.57
C LYS A 620 -45.24 -16.42 0.60
N ASN A 621 -44.79 -15.72 -0.45
CA ASN A 621 -45.65 -15.13 -1.46
C ASN A 621 -45.66 -16.01 -2.72
N TRP A 622 -46.81 -16.61 -3.02
CA TRP A 622 -46.95 -17.44 -4.21
C TRP A 622 -46.86 -16.61 -5.50
N ARG A 623 -46.08 -17.11 -6.47
CA ARG A 623 -45.94 -16.56 -7.81
C ARG A 623 -45.97 -17.73 -8.81
N PRO A 624 -46.92 -17.78 -9.76
CA PRO A 624 -47.03 -18.90 -10.68
C PRO A 624 -45.82 -18.94 -11.63
N GLN A 625 -45.08 -20.04 -11.65
CA GLN A 625 -44.14 -20.36 -12.74
C GLN A 625 -44.83 -21.38 -13.63
N LEU A 626 -44.93 -21.10 -14.92
CA LEU A 626 -45.81 -21.84 -15.82
C LEU A 626 -45.01 -22.83 -16.68
N LEU A 627 -45.44 -24.09 -16.67
CA LEU A 627 -45.10 -25.09 -17.67
C LEU A 627 -46.30 -25.22 -18.62
N VAL A 628 -46.14 -24.73 -19.86
CA VAL A 628 -47.19 -24.75 -20.88
C VAL A 628 -46.95 -25.96 -21.76
N LEU A 629 -47.86 -26.93 -21.71
CA LEU A 629 -47.82 -28.11 -22.55
C LEU A 629 -48.57 -27.83 -23.85
N LEU A 630 -47.87 -27.93 -24.98
CA LEU A 630 -48.45 -27.76 -26.31
C LEU A 630 -48.51 -29.09 -27.03
N ASN A 631 -49.63 -29.32 -27.71
CA ASN A 631 -49.77 -30.41 -28.66
C ASN A 631 -49.38 -29.91 -30.06
N LEU A 632 -48.59 -30.71 -30.76
CA LEU A 632 -48.23 -30.50 -32.16
C LEU A 632 -49.19 -31.28 -33.06
N ASP A 633 -49.48 -30.71 -34.23
CA ASP A 633 -50.24 -31.38 -35.28
C ASP A 633 -49.34 -32.28 -36.14
N SER A 634 -49.94 -33.01 -37.10
CA SER A 634 -49.18 -33.87 -38.03
C SER A 634 -48.09 -33.12 -38.81
N ASP A 635 -48.30 -31.82 -39.05
CA ASP A 635 -47.35 -30.93 -39.75
C ASP A 635 -46.31 -30.30 -38.82
N LEU A 636 -46.21 -30.77 -37.57
CA LEU A 636 -45.29 -30.25 -36.54
C LEU A 636 -45.52 -28.76 -36.21
N THR A 637 -46.76 -28.31 -36.34
CA THR A 637 -47.23 -26.96 -35.98
C THR A 637 -48.04 -26.98 -34.69
N VAL A 638 -48.12 -25.85 -33.98
CA VAL A 638 -48.83 -25.78 -32.70
C VAL A 638 -50.34 -25.83 -32.95
N LYS A 639 -51.02 -26.87 -32.41
CA LYS A 639 -52.46 -27.08 -32.60
C LYS A 639 -53.31 -26.01 -31.89
N HIS A 640 -52.85 -25.51 -30.75
CA HIS A 640 -53.58 -24.54 -29.93
C HIS A 640 -52.71 -23.32 -29.57
N PRO A 641 -52.48 -22.37 -30.51
CA PRO A 641 -51.63 -21.21 -30.25
C PRO A 641 -52.21 -20.25 -29.20
N ARG A 642 -53.53 -20.26 -28.97
CA ARG A 642 -54.20 -19.42 -27.96
C ARG A 642 -53.72 -19.68 -26.52
N LEU A 643 -53.18 -20.86 -26.23
CA LEU A 643 -52.55 -21.16 -24.92
C LEU A 643 -51.32 -20.27 -24.67
N LEU A 644 -50.53 -20.00 -25.70
CA LEU A 644 -49.40 -19.07 -25.61
C LEU A 644 -49.89 -17.64 -25.36
N SER A 645 -50.97 -17.24 -26.04
CA SER A 645 -51.63 -15.94 -25.83
C SER A 645 -52.12 -15.74 -24.39
N LEU A 646 -52.81 -16.75 -23.83
CA LEU A 646 -53.26 -16.75 -22.44
C LEU A 646 -52.07 -16.68 -21.47
N THR A 647 -51.00 -17.42 -21.75
CA THR A 647 -49.77 -17.40 -20.95
C THR A 647 -49.13 -16.02 -20.94
N THR A 648 -49.05 -15.36 -22.11
CA THR A 648 -48.54 -14.00 -22.24
C THR A 648 -49.38 -13.02 -21.43
N GLN A 649 -50.71 -13.13 -21.46
CA GLN A 649 -51.62 -12.28 -20.66
C GLN A 649 -51.47 -12.51 -19.16
N LEU A 650 -51.37 -13.77 -18.72
CA LEU A 650 -51.26 -14.13 -17.32
C LEU A 650 -49.92 -13.68 -16.69
N LYS A 651 -48.83 -13.74 -17.46
CA LYS A 651 -47.47 -13.40 -16.99
C LYS A 651 -47.05 -11.98 -17.31
N ALA A 652 -47.70 -11.32 -18.27
CA ALA A 652 -47.33 -10.00 -18.80
C ALA A 652 -45.81 -9.88 -19.11
N GLY A 653 -45.21 -10.98 -19.60
CA GLY A 653 -43.78 -11.05 -19.93
C GLY A 653 -42.81 -11.11 -18.75
N LYS A 654 -43.25 -11.40 -17.52
CA LYS A 654 -42.42 -11.49 -16.31
C LYS A 654 -42.41 -12.90 -15.69
N GLY A 655 -41.30 -13.26 -15.05
CA GLY A 655 -41.11 -14.56 -14.38
C GLY A 655 -40.75 -15.69 -15.36
N LEU A 656 -40.71 -16.93 -14.85
CA LEU A 656 -40.32 -18.10 -15.62
C LEU A 656 -41.53 -18.70 -16.35
N THR A 657 -41.34 -19.04 -17.62
CA THR A 657 -42.29 -19.78 -18.46
C THR A 657 -41.51 -20.77 -19.30
N ILE A 658 -41.90 -22.04 -19.24
CA ILE A 658 -41.32 -23.13 -20.02
C ILE A 658 -42.41 -23.67 -20.91
N VAL A 659 -42.16 -23.77 -22.21
CA VAL A 659 -43.08 -24.33 -23.19
C VAL A 659 -42.56 -25.71 -23.56
N GLY A 660 -43.30 -26.73 -23.15
CA GLY A 660 -43.00 -28.15 -23.36
C GLY A 660 -43.85 -28.74 -24.47
N SER A 661 -43.26 -29.59 -25.30
CA SER A 661 -43.99 -30.41 -26.27
C SER A 661 -43.37 -31.81 -26.36
N VAL A 662 -44.21 -32.81 -26.64
CA VAL A 662 -43.79 -34.21 -26.79
C VAL A 662 -44.06 -34.66 -28.22
N LEU A 663 -43.06 -35.27 -28.85
CA LEU A 663 -43.18 -35.96 -30.14
C LEU A 663 -43.12 -37.46 -29.91
N GLU A 664 -44.09 -38.18 -30.46
CA GLU A 664 -44.15 -39.64 -30.36
C GLU A 664 -43.15 -40.31 -31.33
N GLY A 665 -42.27 -41.17 -30.83
CA GLY A 665 -41.30 -41.90 -31.65
C GLY A 665 -39.96 -42.12 -30.95
N THR A 666 -38.95 -42.54 -31.72
CA THR A 666 -37.58 -42.73 -31.23
C THR A 666 -36.68 -41.56 -31.65
N TYR A 667 -35.91 -41.01 -30.72
CA TYR A 667 -35.05 -39.84 -30.97
C TYR A 667 -34.04 -40.08 -32.12
N MET A 668 -33.48 -41.29 -32.21
CA MET A 668 -32.53 -41.67 -33.27
C MET A 668 -33.09 -41.51 -34.69
N THR A 669 -34.41 -41.66 -34.86
CA THR A 669 -35.06 -41.55 -36.18
C THR A 669 -35.63 -40.16 -36.44
N ARG A 670 -35.99 -39.40 -35.39
CA ARG A 670 -36.72 -38.13 -35.48
C ARG A 670 -35.96 -36.89 -34.98
N ASP A 671 -34.63 -36.92 -34.88
CA ASP A 671 -33.84 -35.74 -34.40
C ASP A 671 -34.05 -34.48 -35.26
N SER A 672 -34.08 -34.62 -36.59
CA SER A 672 -34.31 -33.49 -37.51
C SER A 672 -35.70 -32.87 -37.32
N GLU A 673 -36.72 -33.70 -37.09
CA GLU A 673 -38.08 -33.27 -36.83
C GLU A 673 -38.23 -32.63 -35.45
N ALA A 674 -37.50 -33.12 -34.44
CA ALA A 674 -37.43 -32.51 -33.11
C ALA A 674 -36.86 -31.09 -33.19
N LYS A 675 -35.73 -30.89 -33.87
CA LYS A 675 -35.15 -29.55 -34.07
C LYS A 675 -36.08 -28.61 -34.86
N ARG A 676 -36.73 -29.13 -35.91
CA ARG A 676 -37.69 -28.35 -36.72
C ARG A 676 -38.91 -27.93 -35.90
N SER A 677 -39.47 -28.84 -35.11
CA SER A 677 -40.61 -28.54 -34.24
C SER A 677 -40.26 -27.53 -33.15
N GLU A 678 -39.06 -27.62 -32.55
CA GLU A 678 -38.58 -26.64 -31.58
C GLU A 678 -38.50 -25.22 -32.19
N GLN A 679 -38.03 -25.12 -33.44
CA GLN A 679 -37.99 -23.84 -34.16
C GLN A 679 -39.40 -23.31 -34.50
N ASN A 680 -40.33 -24.19 -34.89
CA ASN A 680 -41.73 -23.85 -35.10
C ASN A 680 -42.39 -23.33 -33.80
N VAL A 681 -42.17 -24.01 -32.68
CA VAL A 681 -42.69 -23.58 -31.36
C VAL A 681 -42.07 -22.24 -30.95
N LYS A 682 -40.76 -22.04 -31.12
CA LYS A 682 -40.10 -20.75 -30.89
C LYS A 682 -40.68 -19.62 -31.74
N SER A 683 -40.99 -19.90 -33.01
CA SER A 683 -41.64 -18.92 -33.90
C SER A 683 -43.05 -18.55 -33.41
N ALA A 684 -43.85 -19.53 -32.97
CA ALA A 684 -45.16 -19.30 -32.39
C ALA A 684 -45.09 -18.51 -31.07
N MET A 685 -44.11 -18.81 -30.22
CA MET A 685 -43.83 -18.03 -29.00
C MET A 685 -43.50 -16.57 -29.33
N SER A 686 -42.69 -16.34 -30.37
CA SER A 686 -42.33 -14.97 -30.79
C SER A 686 -43.54 -14.18 -31.34
N ALA A 687 -44.42 -14.84 -32.10
CA ALA A 687 -45.64 -14.24 -32.64
C ALA A 687 -46.61 -13.82 -31.51
N GLU A 688 -46.78 -14.68 -30.51
CA GLU A 688 -47.65 -14.43 -29.34
C GLU A 688 -46.95 -13.64 -28.22
N LYS A 689 -45.72 -13.15 -28.47
CA LYS A 689 -44.88 -12.38 -27.52
C LYS A 689 -44.65 -13.10 -26.19
N THR A 690 -44.65 -14.42 -26.20
CA THR A 690 -44.39 -15.25 -25.01
C THR A 690 -42.89 -15.32 -24.76
N LYS A 691 -42.41 -14.71 -23.66
CA LYS A 691 -41.01 -14.79 -23.23
C LYS A 691 -40.81 -16.02 -22.35
N GLY A 692 -39.93 -16.93 -22.75
CA GLY A 692 -39.67 -18.17 -22.01
C GLY A 692 -38.69 -19.10 -22.72
N PHE A 693 -38.59 -20.32 -22.20
CA PHE A 693 -37.77 -21.38 -22.79
C PHE A 693 -38.67 -22.37 -23.54
N CYS A 694 -38.15 -22.96 -24.61
CA CYS A 694 -38.81 -24.01 -25.37
C CYS A 694 -38.06 -25.32 -25.15
N HIS A 695 -38.79 -26.40 -24.91
CA HIS A 695 -38.23 -27.74 -24.77
C HIS A 695 -39.13 -28.74 -25.51
N VAL A 696 -38.57 -29.44 -26.49
CA VAL A 696 -39.28 -30.52 -27.20
C VAL A 696 -38.61 -31.85 -26.87
N VAL A 697 -39.40 -32.81 -26.42
CA VAL A 697 -38.94 -34.16 -26.05
C VAL A 697 -39.49 -35.18 -27.05
N VAL A 698 -38.65 -36.13 -27.47
CA VAL A 698 -39.09 -37.27 -28.29
C VAL A 698 -39.20 -38.49 -27.36
N SER A 699 -40.38 -39.11 -27.32
CA SER A 699 -40.66 -40.27 -26.45
C SER A 699 -41.47 -41.32 -27.22
N SER A 700 -41.28 -42.60 -26.92
CA SER A 700 -42.04 -43.69 -27.55
C SER A 700 -43.54 -43.62 -27.26
N ASN A 701 -43.92 -43.06 -26.11
CA ASN A 701 -45.30 -42.86 -25.70
C ASN A 701 -45.52 -41.41 -25.27
N LEU A 702 -46.64 -40.82 -25.70
CA LEU A 702 -47.07 -39.47 -25.28
C LEU A 702 -47.21 -39.35 -23.77
N ARG A 703 -47.79 -40.37 -23.12
CA ARG A 703 -48.02 -40.39 -21.67
C ARG A 703 -46.70 -40.32 -20.90
N ASP A 704 -45.71 -41.09 -21.31
CA ASP A 704 -44.40 -41.13 -20.65
C ASP A 704 -43.63 -39.83 -20.87
N GLY A 705 -43.78 -39.21 -22.06
CA GLY A 705 -43.14 -37.92 -22.36
C GLY A 705 -43.71 -36.75 -21.55
N PHE A 706 -44.99 -36.77 -21.19
CA PHE A 706 -45.61 -35.73 -20.34
C PHE A 706 -45.49 -36.02 -18.83
N SER A 707 -45.09 -37.23 -18.43
CA SER A 707 -44.96 -37.63 -17.02
C SER A 707 -43.64 -37.18 -16.37
N LEU A 708 -42.79 -36.46 -17.12
CA LEU A 708 -41.49 -35.96 -16.70
C LEU A 708 -41.57 -34.65 -15.90
#